data_AF-A0A8C0HAP0-F1
#
_entry.id   AF-A0A8C0HAP0-F1
#
_cell.length_a   1.000
_cell.length_b   1.000
_cell.length_c   1.000
_cell.angle_alpha   90.00
_cell.angle_beta   90.00
_cell.angle_gamma   90.00
#
_symmetry.space_group_name_H-M   'P 1'
#
loop_
_entity.id
_entity.type
_entity.pdbx_description
1 polymer ?
#
loop_
_entity_poly.entity_id
_entity_poly.type
_entity_poly.pdbx_seq_one_letter_code
_entity_poly.pdbx_strand_id
1 'polypeptide(L)'
;MPLHVLCRIRNIGIMAHIDAGKTTTTERMLYYSGYTRALGDVDDGDTVTDFMAQERERGITIQSAAVTFDWKGYRINLIDTPGHVDFTVEVERSLRVLDGAVAVFDASAGVEAQTLTVWRQADKHHIPRICFLNKMDKNGASFTYAVDSIKEKLKTKPLLLQLPIGEAKTFKGLVDIVTKEQIIWNPASSLDDGKVFEQKPVTETDDPELLKDVRDARNALIEQVADLDDEFAELVLGNFSENFDFLPADKLQSAVRRVTLAQKAVPVFCGSALKNKGVQPLLDAVTMYLPAPNECSYDFLPWYKDDLCALAFKVLHDKQRGPLVFIRIYSGTMKPQSAVYNINKNCTERMSRLLLPFADQQIEIPSLMAGNIALTVGLKQSATGDTIVSSKASAVAAARRAGREVGRKPGCNSEVESLLLAGVEIPEPVFFCTIELSSVSKQPDLDNALNCLQREDPSLKVRIDPDTGQTILCGMGELHIEIIHDRIKREYGIETYLGPLQIAYRETILDSVQATDTLDRTIGDKRHLVTTQLGVRPWAGERSSVTPVIEYADNFMEPLQKDIQEAIENGINSSYLQGPLLGFPVQDIAVTVYSMTMHSETSLTMISACVSRCMQKALKKASKQLLEPLMNLEITVSEDLLSAVLGDLAQRRGSIQEIQSRQDNKVVVAAVPLAEMMGYSTVLRSLTSGSATFTLELASYQAMNIQEQNALLQKRSGLVMLTE
;
A
#
# COMPACT_ATOMS: atom_id res chain seq x y z
N MET A 1 28.11 18.11 10.47
CA MET A 1 26.71 18.19 10.98
C MET A 1 26.68 17.60 12.39
N PRO A 2 25.87 18.05 13.36
CA PRO A 2 25.71 17.27 14.57
C PRO A 2 24.85 16.06 14.22
N LEU A 3 25.49 14.95 13.83
CA LEU A 3 24.88 13.61 13.66
C LEU A 3 23.92 13.27 14.82
N HIS A 4 24.19 13.86 15.98
CA HIS A 4 23.43 13.78 17.22
C HIS A 4 21.93 14.09 17.11
N VAL A 5 21.47 14.90 16.14
CA VAL A 5 20.04 15.22 15.96
C VAL A 5 19.33 14.12 15.15
N LEU A 6 19.98 13.54 14.15
CA LEU A 6 19.41 12.49 13.29
C LEU A 6 19.24 11.17 14.05
N CYS A 7 20.23 10.81 14.89
CA CYS A 7 20.18 9.59 15.70
C CYS A 7 19.00 9.56 16.69
N ARG A 8 18.39 10.71 16.98
CA ARG A 8 17.27 10.86 17.92
C ARG A 8 15.90 10.89 17.25
N ILE A 9 15.82 10.71 15.94
CA ILE A 9 14.55 10.63 15.23
C ILE A 9 14.16 9.15 15.06
N ARG A 10 12.87 8.85 15.19
CA ARG A 10 12.26 7.57 14.82
C ARG A 10 11.08 7.84 13.90
N ASN A 11 11.13 7.34 12.67
CA ASN A 11 9.98 7.39 11.77
C ASN A 11 9.34 6.01 11.77
N ILE A 12 8.18 5.89 12.41
CA ILE A 12 7.52 4.62 12.67
C ILE A 12 6.12 4.56 12.09
N GLY A 13 5.71 3.38 11.61
CA GLY A 13 4.31 3.10 11.31
C GLY A 13 3.71 2.10 12.27
N ILE A 14 2.39 2.18 12.47
CA ILE A 14 1.64 1.13 13.16
C ILE A 14 0.91 0.28 12.13
N MET A 15 1.22 -1.02 12.10
CA MET A 15 0.71 -1.99 11.13
C MET A 15 -0.12 -3.05 11.86
N ALA A 16 -1.30 -3.39 11.35
CA ALA A 16 -2.12 -4.45 11.91
C ALA A 16 -3.34 -4.78 11.04
N HIS A 17 -4.00 -5.90 11.33
CA HIS A 17 -5.33 -6.21 10.85
C HIS A 17 -6.42 -5.32 11.47
N ILE A 18 -7.63 -5.43 10.94
CA ILE A 18 -8.83 -4.74 11.44
C ILE A 18 -9.08 -5.17 12.89
N ASP A 19 -9.50 -4.25 13.75
CA ASP A 19 -9.77 -4.51 15.17
C ASP A 19 -8.59 -5.01 16.02
N ALA A 20 -7.35 -5.04 15.54
CA ALA A 20 -6.19 -5.35 16.38
C ALA A 20 -5.92 -4.28 17.47
N GLY A 21 -6.55 -3.10 17.33
CA GLY A 21 -6.38 -1.95 18.23
C GLY A 21 -5.21 -1.03 17.83
N LYS A 22 -4.99 -0.79 16.53
CA LYS A 22 -4.01 0.17 16.02
C LYS A 22 -4.27 1.57 16.55
N THR A 23 -5.42 2.15 16.20
CA THR A 23 -5.84 3.49 16.61
C THR A 23 -5.79 3.64 18.13
N THR A 24 -6.31 2.66 18.87
CA THR A 24 -6.25 2.66 20.33
C THR A 24 -4.81 2.72 20.84
N THR A 25 -3.89 1.95 20.25
CA THR A 25 -2.46 1.98 20.61
C THR A 25 -1.84 3.33 20.27
N THR A 26 -2.16 3.89 19.10
CA THR A 26 -1.72 5.24 18.67
C THR A 26 -2.17 6.30 19.66
N GLU A 27 -3.44 6.32 20.05
CA GLU A 27 -4.01 7.27 21.00
C GLU A 27 -3.33 7.19 22.38
N ARG A 28 -3.08 5.98 22.88
CA ARG A 28 -2.34 5.80 24.14
C ARG A 28 -0.90 6.30 24.02
N MET A 29 -0.22 6.07 22.89
CA MET A 29 1.11 6.61 22.65
C MET A 29 1.12 8.15 22.70
N LEU A 30 0.16 8.79 22.04
CA LEU A 30 0.00 10.25 22.08
C LEU A 30 -0.27 10.75 23.51
N TYR A 31 -1.18 10.10 24.23
CA TYR A 31 -1.48 10.48 25.61
C TYR A 31 -0.28 10.37 26.55
N TYR A 32 0.46 9.26 26.49
CA TYR A 32 1.63 9.08 27.36
C TYR A 32 2.79 9.99 27.01
N SER A 33 2.95 10.36 25.75
CA SER A 33 3.93 11.38 25.35
C SER A 33 3.63 12.78 25.93
N GLY A 34 2.42 12.98 26.47
CA GLY A 34 1.94 14.28 26.96
C GLY A 34 1.36 15.15 25.85
N TYR A 35 1.15 14.58 24.65
CA TYR A 35 0.55 15.26 23.51
C TYR A 35 -0.94 15.57 23.76
N THR A 36 -1.75 14.55 24.05
CA THR A 36 -3.15 14.72 24.40
C THR A 36 -3.32 14.81 25.92
N ARG A 37 -4.20 15.73 26.36
CA ARG A 37 -4.53 15.86 27.80
C ARG A 37 -5.62 14.89 28.25
N ALA A 38 -6.37 14.33 27.31
CA ALA A 38 -7.45 13.37 27.54
C ALA A 38 -7.16 12.08 26.76
N LEU A 39 -7.68 10.97 27.29
CA LEU A 39 -7.65 9.68 26.62
C LEU A 39 -8.76 9.68 25.55
N GLY A 40 -8.39 9.67 24.27
CA GLY A 40 -9.35 9.47 23.19
C GLY A 40 -9.88 8.04 23.19
N ASP A 41 -11.17 7.88 22.92
CA ASP A 41 -11.81 6.58 22.71
C ASP A 41 -12.33 6.47 21.27
N VAL A 42 -12.12 5.29 20.67
CA VAL A 42 -12.61 4.96 19.33
C VAL A 42 -14.13 4.86 19.34
N ASP A 43 -14.69 4.28 20.41
CA ASP A 43 -16.13 4.06 20.53
C ASP A 43 -16.92 5.37 20.72
N ASP A 44 -16.29 6.38 21.33
CA ASP A 44 -16.86 7.73 21.51
C ASP A 44 -16.58 8.66 20.32
N GLY A 45 -15.75 8.23 19.36
CA GLY A 45 -15.39 9.02 18.17
C GLY A 45 -14.48 10.23 18.46
N ASP A 46 -13.79 10.22 19.60
CA ASP A 46 -12.93 11.31 20.09
C ASP A 46 -11.44 11.13 19.72
N THR A 47 -11.14 10.20 18.81
CA THR A 47 -9.77 9.92 18.38
C THR A 47 -9.17 11.06 17.55
N VAL A 48 -7.87 11.27 17.74
CA VAL A 48 -7.04 12.26 17.06
C VAL A 48 -6.64 11.78 15.66
N THR A 49 -6.43 10.47 15.48
CA THR A 49 -5.99 9.92 14.18
C THR A 49 -7.12 9.64 13.20
N ASP A 50 -8.30 9.22 13.65
CA ASP A 50 -9.49 9.04 12.80
C ASP A 50 -10.30 10.35 12.73
N PHE A 51 -9.83 11.29 11.92
CA PHE A 51 -10.44 12.63 11.79
C PHE A 51 -11.64 12.64 10.82
N MET A 52 -11.79 11.64 9.96
CA MET A 52 -12.91 11.57 9.02
C MET A 52 -14.17 11.04 9.71
N ALA A 53 -15.33 11.63 9.38
CA ALA A 53 -16.61 11.13 9.89
C ALA A 53 -16.87 9.67 9.48
N GLN A 54 -16.41 9.27 8.29
CA GLN A 54 -16.53 7.93 7.74
C GLN A 54 -15.69 6.90 8.52
N GLU A 55 -14.52 7.30 9.01
CA GLU A 55 -13.66 6.45 9.83
C GLU A 55 -14.34 6.15 11.17
N ARG A 56 -14.92 7.17 11.79
CA ARG A 56 -15.68 7.06 13.06
C ARG A 56 -16.98 6.26 12.91
N GLU A 57 -17.74 6.49 11.84
CA GLU A 57 -18.99 5.77 11.57
C GLU A 57 -18.78 4.27 11.32
N ARG A 58 -17.65 3.89 10.72
CA ARG A 58 -17.36 2.50 10.32
C ARG A 58 -16.35 1.80 11.25
N GLY A 59 -15.67 2.52 12.14
CA GLY A 59 -14.64 1.98 13.04
C GLY A 59 -13.36 1.51 12.31
N ILE A 60 -13.05 2.07 11.14
CA ILE A 60 -11.88 1.70 10.33
C ILE A 60 -11.05 2.93 9.98
N THR A 61 -9.73 2.78 9.97
CA THR A 61 -8.81 3.81 9.45
C THR A 61 -8.76 3.74 7.92
N ILE A 62 -9.10 4.85 7.26
CA ILE A 62 -9.20 4.98 5.79
C ILE A 62 -7.96 5.71 5.27
N GLN A 63 -7.59 6.83 5.90
CA GLN A 63 -6.42 7.62 5.51
C GLN A 63 -5.31 7.55 6.55
N SER A 64 -4.06 7.59 6.10
CA SER A 64 -2.92 7.54 7.02
C SER A 64 -2.78 8.85 7.82
N ALA A 65 -2.77 8.80 9.14
CA ALA A 65 -2.54 9.99 9.97
C ALA A 65 -1.04 10.13 10.28
N ALA A 66 -0.44 11.29 9.99
CA ALA A 66 0.94 11.57 10.36
C ALA A 66 0.99 12.50 11.57
N VAL A 67 1.63 12.06 12.66
CA VAL A 67 1.73 12.83 13.91
C VAL A 67 3.18 12.81 14.42
N THR A 68 3.67 13.96 14.88
CA THR A 68 4.99 14.10 15.48
C THR A 68 4.88 14.38 16.97
N PHE A 69 5.57 13.61 17.81
CA PHE A 69 5.65 13.83 19.26
C PHE A 69 7.02 13.44 19.82
N ASP A 70 7.34 13.90 21.03
CA ASP A 70 8.63 13.61 21.67
C ASP A 70 8.45 12.58 22.81
N TRP A 71 9.38 11.64 22.93
CA TRP A 71 9.42 10.64 24.00
C TRP A 71 10.86 10.46 24.50
N LYS A 72 11.11 10.68 25.80
CA LYS A 72 12.44 10.54 26.44
C LYS A 72 13.59 11.22 25.68
N GLY A 73 13.32 12.37 25.06
CA GLY A 73 14.31 13.15 24.29
C GLY A 73 14.56 12.65 22.85
N TYR A 74 13.78 11.67 22.39
CA TYR A 74 13.68 11.25 20.99
C TYR A 74 12.45 11.88 20.34
N ARG A 75 12.55 12.22 19.05
CA ARG A 75 11.43 12.66 18.24
C ARG A 75 10.86 11.49 17.47
N ILE A 76 9.59 11.20 17.68
CA ILE A 76 8.86 10.13 17.00
C ILE A 76 7.92 10.77 15.99
N ASN A 77 8.10 10.42 14.71
CA ASN A 77 7.17 10.72 13.64
C ASN A 77 6.40 9.42 13.37
N LEU A 78 5.15 9.38 13.81
CA LEU A 78 4.26 8.24 13.68
C LEU A 78 3.35 8.42 12.46
N ILE A 79 3.24 7.37 11.65
CA ILE A 79 2.23 7.25 10.59
C ILE A 79 1.28 6.10 10.97
N ASP A 80 0.02 6.43 11.23
CA ASP A 80 -1.01 5.41 11.44
C ASP A 80 -1.44 4.86 10.08
N THR A 81 -1.37 3.55 9.87
CA THR A 81 -1.62 2.94 8.55
C THR A 81 -2.99 2.26 8.51
N PRO A 82 -3.72 2.33 7.37
CA PRO A 82 -4.97 1.60 7.21
C PRO A 82 -4.79 0.09 7.42
N GLY A 83 -5.78 -0.56 8.04
CA GLY A 83 -5.81 -2.02 8.18
C GLY A 83 -6.59 -2.75 7.10
N HIS A 84 -7.28 -2.02 6.22
CA HIS A 84 -8.22 -2.58 5.26
C HIS A 84 -7.58 -2.79 3.88
N VAL A 85 -7.95 -3.88 3.19
CA VAL A 85 -7.38 -4.28 1.89
C VAL A 85 -7.64 -3.28 0.76
N ASP A 86 -8.79 -2.61 0.79
CA ASP A 86 -9.15 -1.60 -0.21
C ASP A 86 -8.24 -0.35 -0.18
N PHE A 87 -7.46 -0.15 0.89
CA PHE A 87 -6.50 0.95 1.02
C PHE A 87 -5.04 0.46 0.98
N THR A 88 -4.79 -0.67 0.31
CA THR A 88 -3.43 -1.23 0.11
C THR A 88 -2.43 -0.21 -0.44
N VAL A 89 -2.85 0.69 -1.33
CA VAL A 89 -1.96 1.72 -1.89
C VAL A 89 -1.56 2.75 -0.82
N GLU A 90 -2.45 3.07 0.12
CA GLU A 90 -2.16 3.95 1.25
C GLU A 90 -1.19 3.30 2.24
N VAL A 91 -1.31 1.98 2.45
CA VAL A 91 -0.36 1.20 3.25
C VAL A 91 1.01 1.17 2.57
N GLU A 92 1.09 0.88 1.27
CA GLU A 92 2.36 0.84 0.52
C GLU A 92 3.07 2.20 0.52
N ARG A 93 2.33 3.30 0.35
CA ARG A 93 2.86 4.67 0.48
C ARG A 93 3.44 4.93 1.86
N SER A 94 2.70 4.55 2.89
CA SER A 94 3.09 4.79 4.28
C SER A 94 4.36 4.02 4.61
N LEU A 95 4.38 2.70 4.34
CA LEU A 95 5.52 1.82 4.60
C LEU A 95 6.81 2.35 3.98
N ARG A 96 6.77 2.82 2.73
CA ARG A 96 7.94 3.35 2.04
C ARG A 96 8.64 4.53 2.73
N VAL A 97 7.88 5.33 3.46
CA VAL A 97 8.36 6.57 4.11
C VAL A 97 8.98 6.27 5.48
N LEU A 98 8.65 5.12 6.04
CA LEU A 98 8.99 4.73 7.39
C LEU A 98 10.37 4.12 7.45
N ASP A 99 11.05 4.36 8.57
CA ASP A 99 12.35 3.75 8.86
C ASP A 99 12.14 2.44 9.63
N GLY A 100 11.10 2.36 10.47
CA GLY A 100 10.73 1.16 11.21
C GLY A 100 9.21 1.03 11.37
N ALA A 101 8.73 -0.10 11.90
CA ALA A 101 7.31 -0.29 12.15
C ALA A 101 7.00 -1.11 13.40
N VAL A 102 5.80 -0.88 13.94
CA VAL A 102 5.21 -1.61 15.06
C VAL A 102 4.06 -2.46 14.52
N ALA A 103 4.25 -3.77 14.48
CA ALA A 103 3.23 -4.72 14.08
C ALA A 103 2.35 -5.08 15.30
N VAL A 104 1.10 -4.65 15.30
CA VAL A 104 0.14 -4.91 16.38
C VAL A 104 -0.69 -6.16 16.03
N PHE A 105 -0.84 -7.07 16.99
CA PHE A 105 -1.62 -8.29 16.83
C PHE A 105 -2.64 -8.40 17.97
N ASP A 106 -3.85 -8.89 17.69
CA ASP A 106 -4.76 -9.34 18.75
C ASP A 106 -4.22 -10.66 19.32
N ALA A 107 -3.90 -10.68 20.62
CA ALA A 107 -3.39 -11.86 21.31
C ALA A 107 -4.36 -13.06 21.33
N SER A 108 -5.64 -12.85 21.04
CA SER A 108 -6.62 -13.93 20.90
C SER A 108 -6.67 -14.54 19.49
N ALA A 109 -6.36 -13.77 18.45
CA ALA A 109 -6.48 -14.19 17.05
C ALA A 109 -5.13 -14.52 16.38
N GLY A 110 -4.04 -13.97 16.91
CA GLY A 110 -2.69 -14.14 16.38
C GLY A 110 -2.50 -13.45 15.03
N VAL A 111 -1.75 -14.08 14.12
CA VAL A 111 -1.46 -13.52 12.79
C VAL A 111 -2.60 -13.80 11.83
N GLU A 112 -3.27 -12.76 11.35
CA GLU A 112 -4.34 -12.82 10.35
C GLU A 112 -3.88 -12.65 8.90
N ALA A 113 -4.77 -12.95 7.93
CA ALA A 113 -4.51 -12.86 6.49
C ALA A 113 -4.11 -11.43 6.08
N GLN A 114 -4.85 -10.41 6.56
CA GLN A 114 -4.49 -9.02 6.29
C GLN A 114 -3.11 -8.68 6.86
N THR A 115 -2.77 -9.22 8.04
CA THR A 115 -1.45 -9.01 8.62
C THR A 115 -0.35 -9.61 7.74
N LEU A 116 -0.58 -10.73 7.07
CA LEU A 116 0.38 -11.32 6.12
C LEU A 116 0.62 -10.41 4.92
N THR A 117 -0.42 -9.83 4.33
CA THR A 117 -0.29 -8.89 3.20
C THR A 117 0.56 -7.68 3.61
N VAL A 118 0.21 -7.05 4.72
CA VAL A 118 0.90 -5.85 5.23
C VAL A 118 2.33 -6.20 5.67
N TRP A 119 2.56 -7.41 6.20
CA TRP A 119 3.90 -7.92 6.52
C TRP A 119 4.77 -8.11 5.27
N ARG A 120 4.23 -8.71 4.20
CA ARG A 120 4.93 -8.87 2.91
C ARG A 120 5.26 -7.52 2.28
N GLN A 121 4.38 -6.53 2.40
CA GLN A 121 4.66 -5.17 1.94
C GLN A 121 5.82 -4.53 2.71
N ALA A 122 5.90 -4.76 4.03
CA ALA A 122 7.05 -4.29 4.81
C ALA A 122 8.34 -5.08 4.50
N ASP A 123 8.25 -6.37 4.17
CA ASP A 123 9.39 -7.16 3.68
C ASP A 123 9.91 -6.60 2.35
N LYS A 124 9.03 -6.24 1.40
CA LYS A 124 9.38 -5.61 0.11
C LYS A 124 10.22 -4.34 0.30
N HIS A 125 9.90 -3.55 1.33
CA HIS A 125 10.59 -2.30 1.65
C HIS A 125 11.73 -2.46 2.66
N HIS A 126 12.05 -3.69 3.08
CA HIS A 126 13.08 -3.97 4.08
C HIS A 126 12.91 -3.06 5.31
N ILE A 127 11.73 -3.05 5.93
CA ILE A 127 11.45 -2.26 7.14
C ILE A 127 11.68 -3.08 8.43
N PRO A 128 12.62 -2.69 9.32
CA PRO A 128 12.77 -3.30 10.63
C PRO A 128 11.52 -3.13 11.49
N ARG A 129 11.13 -4.19 12.21
CA ARG A 129 9.86 -4.26 12.90
C ARG A 129 9.99 -4.78 14.32
N ILE A 130 9.08 -4.32 15.17
CA ILE A 130 8.78 -4.91 16.49
C ILE A 130 7.32 -5.36 16.51
N CYS A 131 7.03 -6.43 17.24
CA CYS A 131 5.69 -6.99 17.39
C CYS A 131 5.10 -6.60 18.75
N PHE A 132 3.84 -6.18 18.77
CA PHE A 132 3.07 -5.89 19.98
C PHE A 132 1.81 -6.74 20.03
N LEU A 133 1.77 -7.68 20.97
CA LEU A 133 0.62 -8.52 21.26
C LEU A 133 -0.35 -7.73 22.16
N ASN A 134 -1.36 -7.13 21.53
CA ASN A 134 -2.38 -6.31 22.17
C ASN A 134 -3.57 -7.16 22.64
N LYS A 135 -4.47 -6.55 23.41
CA LYS A 135 -5.70 -7.17 23.92
C LYS A 135 -5.44 -8.40 24.81
N MET A 136 -4.33 -8.38 25.56
CA MET A 136 -4.02 -9.42 26.57
C MET A 136 -5.09 -9.56 27.67
N ASP A 137 -6.01 -8.59 27.79
CA ASP A 137 -7.14 -8.61 28.71
C ASP A 137 -8.38 -9.36 28.19
N LYS A 138 -8.43 -9.66 26.89
CA LYS A 138 -9.58 -10.30 26.23
C LYS A 138 -9.71 -11.77 26.64
N ASN A 139 -10.95 -12.27 26.73
CA ASN A 139 -11.19 -13.70 26.94
C ASN A 139 -10.63 -14.49 25.74
N GLY A 140 -9.83 -15.51 26.00
CA GLY A 140 -9.14 -16.29 24.96
C GLY A 140 -7.83 -15.67 24.49
N ALA A 141 -7.36 -14.56 25.08
CA ALA A 141 -6.01 -14.08 24.85
C ALA A 141 -4.99 -15.10 25.35
N SER A 142 -4.07 -15.51 24.48
CA SER A 142 -2.99 -16.44 24.82
C SER A 142 -1.68 -15.95 24.23
N PHE A 143 -0.71 -15.69 25.10
CA PHE A 143 0.60 -15.18 24.70
C PHE A 143 1.36 -16.22 23.87
N THR A 144 1.43 -17.46 24.35
CA THR A 144 2.14 -18.56 23.69
C THR A 144 1.58 -18.82 22.29
N TYR A 145 0.25 -18.90 22.18
CA TYR A 145 -0.44 -19.04 20.90
C TYR A 145 -0.06 -17.95 19.90
N ALA A 146 -0.06 -16.68 20.33
CA ALA A 146 0.21 -15.56 19.44
C ALA A 146 1.66 -15.55 18.96
N VAL A 147 2.61 -15.91 19.84
CA VAL A 147 4.03 -16.09 19.52
C VAL A 147 4.23 -17.22 18.50
N ASP A 148 3.60 -18.38 18.73
CA ASP A 148 3.69 -19.51 17.80
C ASP A 148 3.08 -19.15 16.44
N SER A 149 1.98 -18.40 16.44
CA SER A 149 1.35 -17.88 15.21
C SER A 149 2.32 -17.00 14.40
N ILE A 150 3.09 -16.13 15.07
CA ILE A 150 4.13 -15.30 14.43
C ILE A 150 5.20 -16.20 13.81
N LYS A 151 5.69 -17.19 14.55
CA LYS A 151 6.74 -18.09 14.09
C LYS A 151 6.32 -18.91 12.86
N GLU A 152 5.14 -19.51 12.90
CA GLU A 152 4.66 -20.41 11.85
C GLU A 152 4.25 -19.67 10.57
N LYS A 153 3.48 -18.58 10.71
CA LYS A 153 2.87 -17.91 9.54
C LYS A 153 3.77 -16.87 8.91
N LEU A 154 4.44 -16.06 9.73
CA LEU A 154 5.37 -15.03 9.23
C LEU A 154 6.75 -15.61 8.91
N LYS A 155 7.00 -16.89 9.28
CA LYS A 155 8.27 -17.61 9.05
C LYS A 155 9.47 -16.82 9.59
N THR A 156 9.26 -16.10 10.68
CA THR A 156 10.28 -15.27 11.34
C THR A 156 10.55 -15.79 12.74
N LYS A 157 11.72 -15.45 13.30
CA LYS A 157 12.09 -15.83 14.67
C LYS A 157 11.60 -14.75 15.64
N PRO A 158 10.63 -15.02 16.53
CA PRO A 158 10.22 -14.07 17.56
C PRO A 158 11.24 -14.05 18.72
N LEU A 159 11.74 -12.87 19.07
CA LEU A 159 12.56 -12.64 20.27
C LEU A 159 11.67 -12.15 21.40
N LEU A 160 11.41 -13.00 22.38
CA LEU A 160 10.58 -12.63 23.53
C LEU A 160 11.38 -11.70 24.44
N LEU A 161 10.95 -10.44 24.55
CA LEU A 161 11.54 -9.47 25.48
C LEU A 161 10.68 -9.24 26.71
N GLN A 162 9.41 -9.63 26.66
CA GLN A 162 8.47 -9.50 27.77
C GLN A 162 7.70 -10.79 28.00
N LEU A 163 7.36 -11.05 29.27
CA LEU A 163 6.39 -12.07 29.66
C LEU A 163 5.19 -11.40 30.34
N PRO A 164 3.95 -11.83 30.05
CA PRO A 164 2.77 -11.32 30.75
C PRO A 164 2.67 -11.89 32.17
N ILE A 165 2.16 -11.09 33.10
CA ILE A 165 1.78 -11.53 34.45
C ILE A 165 0.25 -11.69 34.48
N GLY A 166 -0.20 -12.95 34.44
CA GLY A 166 -1.61 -13.33 34.31
C GLY A 166 -2.10 -13.34 32.86
N GLU A 167 -3.32 -13.85 32.66
CA GLU A 167 -3.93 -14.02 31.33
C GLU A 167 -5.38 -13.53 31.33
N ALA A 168 -5.82 -12.94 30.21
CA ALA A 168 -7.16 -12.39 30.05
C ALA A 168 -7.54 -11.48 31.23
N LYS A 169 -8.61 -11.81 31.97
CA LYS A 169 -9.09 -10.99 33.09
C LYS A 169 -8.10 -10.88 34.26
N THR A 170 -7.14 -11.81 34.40
CA THR A 170 -6.14 -11.77 35.47
C THR A 170 -4.86 -11.03 35.06
N PHE A 171 -4.80 -10.49 33.84
CA PHE A 171 -3.65 -9.72 33.36
C PHE A 171 -3.41 -8.45 34.18
N LYS A 172 -2.32 -8.43 34.96
CA LYS A 172 -1.98 -7.36 35.91
C LYS A 172 -0.75 -6.57 35.49
N GLY A 173 0.18 -7.20 34.81
CA GLY A 173 1.48 -6.60 34.52
C GLY A 173 2.28 -7.40 33.51
N LEU A 174 3.55 -7.04 33.40
CA LEU A 174 4.51 -7.72 32.54
C LEU A 174 5.88 -7.75 33.21
N VAL A 175 6.72 -8.68 32.82
CA VAL A 175 8.13 -8.76 33.22
C VAL A 175 9.00 -8.45 32.01
N ASP A 176 9.91 -7.49 32.15
CA ASP A 176 10.97 -7.25 31.17
C ASP A 176 12.10 -8.27 31.39
N ILE A 177 12.27 -9.16 30.42
CA ILE A 177 13.23 -10.26 30.45
C ILE A 177 14.68 -9.72 30.38
N VAL A 178 14.87 -8.55 29.77
CA VAL A 178 16.20 -7.94 29.53
C VAL A 178 16.72 -7.26 30.78
N THR A 179 15.87 -6.60 31.56
CA THR A 179 16.25 -5.95 32.84
C THR A 179 15.99 -6.82 34.06
N LYS A 180 15.17 -7.89 33.93
CA LYS A 180 14.66 -8.73 35.04
C LYS A 180 13.75 -7.96 36.01
N GLU A 181 13.06 -6.94 35.51
CA GLU A 181 12.16 -6.10 36.29
C GLU A 181 10.70 -6.42 35.97
N GLN A 182 9.89 -6.59 37.01
CA GLN A 182 8.44 -6.67 36.89
C GLN A 182 7.83 -5.27 36.92
N ILE A 183 6.85 -5.05 36.05
CA ILE A 183 6.06 -3.83 35.92
C ILE A 183 4.60 -4.20 36.16
N ILE A 184 4.04 -3.69 37.26
CA ILE A 184 2.66 -3.99 37.68
C ILE A 184 1.85 -2.71 37.70
N TRP A 185 0.69 -2.74 37.04
CA TRP A 185 -0.31 -1.68 37.10
C TRP A 185 -1.37 -2.06 38.14
N ASN A 186 -1.34 -1.36 39.28
CA ASN A 186 -2.30 -1.51 40.36
C ASN A 186 -3.34 -0.37 40.26
N PRO A 187 -4.53 -0.63 39.69
CA PRO A 187 -5.53 0.43 39.54
C PRO A 187 -6.07 0.85 40.89
N ALA A 188 -5.75 2.09 41.30
CA ALA A 188 -6.26 2.68 42.54
C ALA A 188 -7.74 3.13 42.42
N SER A 189 -8.25 3.31 41.19
CA SER A 189 -9.64 3.67 40.89
C SER A 189 -10.06 3.15 39.50
N SER A 190 -11.35 3.19 39.18
CA SER A 190 -11.89 2.83 37.86
C SER A 190 -11.51 3.81 36.73
N LEU A 191 -10.89 4.95 37.07
CA LEU A 191 -10.43 6.01 36.16
C LEU A 191 -8.89 6.01 36.01
N ASP A 192 -8.23 4.88 36.25
CA ASP A 192 -6.78 4.78 36.13
C ASP A 192 -6.32 4.97 34.66
N ASP A 193 -5.50 6.00 34.45
CA ASP A 193 -4.89 6.34 33.16
C ASP A 193 -3.63 5.51 32.88
N GLY A 194 -3.20 4.67 33.83
CA GLY A 194 -2.08 3.76 33.73
C GLY A 194 -0.70 4.43 33.79
N LYS A 195 -0.62 5.72 34.15
CA LYS A 195 0.68 6.42 34.31
C LYS A 195 1.45 5.98 35.54
N VAL A 196 0.75 5.53 36.58
CA VAL A 196 1.35 5.06 37.82
C VAL A 196 1.46 3.54 37.76
N PHE A 197 2.69 3.05 37.76
CA PHE A 197 2.99 1.63 37.85
C PHE A 197 4.16 1.39 38.81
N GLU A 198 4.19 0.21 39.40
CA GLU A 198 5.30 -0.21 40.26
C GLU A 198 6.29 -1.01 39.42
N GLN A 199 7.54 -0.54 39.38
CA GLN A 199 8.67 -1.24 38.77
C GLN A 199 9.57 -1.77 39.89
N LYS A 200 9.72 -3.09 39.97
CA LYS A 200 10.53 -3.77 40.99
C LYS A 200 11.33 -4.90 40.35
N PRO A 201 12.53 -5.23 40.82
CA PRO A 201 13.22 -6.44 40.39
C PRO A 201 12.40 -7.67 40.80
N VAL A 202 12.37 -8.71 39.96
CA VAL A 202 11.73 -9.98 40.32
C VAL A 202 12.57 -10.64 41.41
N THR A 203 11.97 -10.86 42.58
CA THR A 203 12.63 -11.51 43.72
C THR A 203 11.98 -12.85 44.04
N GLU A 204 12.75 -13.77 44.63
CA GLU A 204 12.24 -15.09 45.07
C GLU A 204 11.07 -14.99 46.06
N THR A 205 10.92 -13.84 46.73
CA THR A 205 9.86 -13.56 47.69
C THR A 205 8.51 -13.20 47.09
N ASP A 206 8.45 -12.77 45.83
CA ASP A 206 7.20 -12.34 45.19
C ASP A 206 6.47 -13.51 44.51
N ASP A 207 7.20 -14.28 43.68
CA ASP A 207 6.68 -15.49 43.01
C ASP A 207 7.85 -16.37 42.50
N PRO A 208 8.10 -17.55 43.11
CA PRO A 208 9.21 -18.42 42.74
C PRO A 208 9.02 -19.13 41.39
N GLU A 209 7.78 -19.34 40.93
CA GLU A 209 7.51 -19.94 39.61
C GLU A 209 7.81 -18.94 38.50
N LEU A 210 7.34 -17.70 38.65
CA LEU A 210 7.59 -16.61 37.70
C LEU A 210 9.09 -16.33 37.54
N LEU A 211 9.87 -16.36 38.63
CA LEU A 211 11.32 -16.15 38.57
C LEU A 211 12.04 -17.25 37.79
N LYS A 212 11.58 -18.50 37.90
CA LYS A 212 12.10 -19.60 37.10
C LYS A 212 11.78 -19.41 35.62
N ASP A 213 10.52 -19.09 35.29
CA ASP A 213 10.10 -18.85 33.91
C ASP A 213 10.87 -17.69 33.27
N VAL A 214 11.13 -16.62 34.03
CA VAL A 214 11.92 -15.47 33.57
C VAL A 214 13.39 -15.85 33.33
N ARG A 215 13.99 -16.68 34.20
CA ARG A 215 15.35 -17.19 34.00
C ARG A 215 15.44 -18.06 32.75
N ASP A 216 14.50 -18.99 32.58
CA ASP A 216 14.45 -19.91 31.44
C ASP A 216 14.23 -19.13 30.13
N ALA A 217 13.29 -18.18 30.11
CA ALA A 217 13.03 -17.31 28.97
C ALA A 217 14.22 -16.40 28.63
N ARG A 218 14.93 -15.87 29.64
CA ARG A 218 16.13 -15.07 29.42
C ARG A 218 17.27 -15.89 28.81
N ASN A 219 17.49 -17.11 29.31
CA ASN A 219 18.52 -17.99 28.77
C ASN A 219 18.21 -18.34 27.31
N ALA A 220 16.95 -18.70 27.01
CA ALA A 220 16.50 -18.95 25.65
C ALA A 220 16.66 -17.72 24.74
N LEU A 221 16.42 -16.50 25.23
CA LEU A 221 16.67 -15.27 24.48
C LEU A 221 18.15 -15.06 24.18
N ILE A 222 19.03 -15.28 25.16
CA ILE A 222 20.48 -15.13 24.99
C ILE A 222 21.01 -16.12 23.95
N GLU A 223 20.60 -17.38 24.02
CA GLU A 223 20.96 -18.41 23.04
C GLU A 223 20.49 -18.01 21.63
N GLN A 224 19.22 -17.62 21.49
CA GLN A 224 18.67 -17.22 20.19
C GLN A 224 19.37 -15.99 19.60
N VAL A 225 19.76 -15.02 20.42
CA VAL A 225 20.47 -13.82 19.94
C VAL A 225 21.92 -14.17 19.57
N ALA A 226 22.59 -15.04 20.34
CA ALA A 226 23.93 -15.53 20.01
C ALA A 226 23.97 -16.28 18.67
N ASP A 227 22.92 -17.05 18.35
CA ASP A 227 22.82 -17.73 17.04
C ASP A 227 22.70 -16.75 15.85
N LEU A 228 22.30 -15.51 16.08
CA LEU A 228 21.98 -14.52 15.04
C LEU A 228 23.00 -13.39 14.92
N ASP A 229 23.82 -13.19 15.95
CA ASP A 229 24.80 -12.10 16.07
C ASP A 229 26.16 -12.68 16.51
N ASP A 230 27.08 -12.80 15.54
CA ASP A 230 28.41 -13.37 15.73
C ASP A 230 29.23 -12.59 16.79
N GLU A 231 29.10 -11.26 16.82
CA GLU A 231 29.81 -10.40 17.80
C GLU A 231 29.31 -10.69 19.22
N PHE A 232 28.00 -10.90 19.36
CA PHE A 232 27.40 -11.27 20.65
C PHE A 232 27.74 -12.70 21.04
N ALA A 233 27.78 -13.64 20.10
CA ALA A 233 28.17 -15.02 20.35
C ALA A 233 29.59 -15.11 20.94
N GLU A 234 30.55 -14.40 20.35
CA GLU A 234 31.93 -14.33 20.85
C GLU A 234 31.99 -13.78 22.28
N LEU A 235 31.21 -12.75 22.59
CA LEU A 235 31.15 -12.16 23.93
C LEU A 235 30.57 -13.14 24.97
N VAL A 236 29.50 -13.87 24.62
CA VAL A 236 28.87 -14.85 25.50
C VAL A 236 29.81 -16.04 25.73
N LEU A 237 30.40 -16.59 24.67
CA LEU A 237 31.33 -17.73 24.76
C LEU A 237 32.64 -17.39 25.48
N GLY A 238 33.13 -16.16 25.34
CA GLY A 238 34.38 -15.72 25.96
C GLY A 238 34.24 -15.40 27.45
N ASN A 239 33.18 -14.66 27.83
CA ASN A 239 33.11 -14.04 29.15
C ASN A 239 31.97 -14.57 30.05
N PHE A 240 30.96 -15.25 29.48
CA PHE A 240 29.71 -15.58 30.19
C PHE A 240 29.25 -17.03 29.99
N SER A 241 30.09 -17.91 29.45
CA SER A 241 29.74 -19.30 29.12
C SER A 241 29.34 -20.15 30.33
N GLU A 242 29.83 -19.80 31.53
CA GLU A 242 29.54 -20.53 32.78
C GLU A 242 28.24 -20.06 33.46
N ASN A 243 27.86 -18.78 33.30
CA ASN A 243 26.66 -18.24 33.91
C ASN A 243 26.12 -16.98 33.20
N PHE A 244 24.97 -17.13 32.54
CA PHE A 244 24.27 -16.06 31.84
C PHE A 244 23.66 -15.00 32.77
N ASP A 245 23.53 -15.26 34.07
CA ASP A 245 22.94 -14.29 35.00
C ASP A 245 23.76 -13.00 35.14
N PHE A 246 25.08 -13.08 34.92
CA PHE A 246 25.97 -11.92 34.99
C PHE A 246 26.01 -11.10 33.69
N LEU A 247 25.32 -11.54 32.63
CA LEU A 247 25.30 -10.83 31.37
C LEU A 247 24.61 -9.46 31.53
N PRO A 248 25.31 -8.34 31.26
CA PRO A 248 24.74 -7.01 31.36
C PRO A 248 23.59 -6.77 30.36
N ALA A 249 22.52 -6.10 30.82
CA ALA A 249 21.33 -5.83 30.02
C ALA A 249 21.64 -4.97 28.77
N ASP A 250 22.56 -4.01 28.88
CA ASP A 250 22.99 -3.11 27.81
C ASP A 250 23.64 -3.85 26.63
N LYS A 251 24.41 -4.91 26.91
CA LYS A 251 25.02 -5.76 25.87
C LYS A 251 23.97 -6.57 25.13
N LEU A 252 23.02 -7.15 25.87
CA LEU A 252 21.89 -7.88 25.27
C LEU A 252 21.00 -6.95 24.42
N GLN A 253 20.67 -5.75 24.93
CA GLN A 253 19.90 -4.75 24.19
C GLN A 253 20.58 -4.35 22.87
N SER A 254 21.90 -4.14 22.91
CA SER A 254 22.67 -3.77 21.72
C SER A 254 22.65 -4.88 20.65
N ALA A 255 22.78 -6.14 21.08
CA ALA A 255 22.70 -7.29 20.18
C ALA A 255 21.29 -7.45 19.59
N VAL A 256 20.24 -7.37 20.41
CA VAL A 256 18.85 -7.41 19.95
C VAL A 256 18.57 -6.29 18.94
N ARG A 257 19.08 -5.08 19.17
CA ARG A 257 18.98 -3.96 18.21
C ARG A 257 19.65 -4.33 16.88
N ARG A 258 20.89 -4.84 16.88
CA ARG A 258 21.58 -5.25 15.63
C ARG A 258 20.81 -6.32 14.86
N VAL A 259 20.30 -7.33 15.56
CA VAL A 259 19.49 -8.41 14.97
C VAL A 259 18.19 -7.87 14.37
N THR A 260 17.55 -6.91 15.05
CA THR A 260 16.32 -6.25 14.59
C THR A 260 16.57 -5.42 13.33
N LEU A 261 17.64 -4.62 13.31
CA LEU A 261 18.04 -3.81 12.16
C LEU A 261 18.41 -4.68 10.94
N ALA A 262 19.04 -5.83 11.18
CA ALA A 262 19.36 -6.81 10.15
C ALA A 262 18.16 -7.68 9.73
N GLN A 263 17.01 -7.54 10.39
CA GLN A 263 15.76 -8.28 10.10
C GLN A 263 15.87 -9.79 10.21
N LYS A 264 16.85 -10.29 10.97
CA LYS A 264 17.02 -11.74 11.18
C LYS A 264 16.00 -12.31 12.17
N ALA A 265 15.49 -11.47 13.07
CA ALA A 265 14.47 -11.82 14.06
C ALA A 265 13.70 -10.56 14.48
N VAL A 266 12.55 -10.76 15.14
CA VAL A 266 11.63 -9.68 15.51
C VAL A 266 11.38 -9.65 17.02
N PRO A 267 11.66 -8.53 17.71
CA PRO A 267 11.32 -8.36 19.12
C PRO A 267 9.81 -8.41 19.36
N VAL A 268 9.37 -9.17 20.37
CA VAL A 268 7.96 -9.31 20.75
C VAL A 268 7.71 -8.71 22.13
N PHE A 269 6.71 -7.85 22.19
CA PHE A 269 6.17 -7.17 23.36
C PHE A 269 4.70 -7.55 23.55
N CYS A 270 4.16 -7.34 24.74
CA CYS A 270 2.75 -7.61 25.02
C CYS A 270 2.11 -6.55 25.91
N GLY A 271 0.79 -6.38 25.79
CA GLY A 271 0.05 -5.44 26.63
C GLY A 271 -1.44 -5.38 26.32
N SER A 272 -2.09 -4.38 26.91
CA SER A 272 -3.47 -4.01 26.61
C SER A 272 -3.57 -2.50 26.49
N ALA A 273 -3.68 -2.01 25.26
CA ALA A 273 -3.88 -0.59 24.98
C ALA A 273 -5.22 -0.08 25.55
N LEU A 274 -6.26 -0.91 25.56
CA LEU A 274 -7.56 -0.55 26.13
C LEU A 274 -7.50 -0.39 27.65
N LYS A 275 -6.75 -1.26 28.34
CA LYS A 275 -6.59 -1.21 29.80
C LYS A 275 -5.38 -0.40 30.27
N ASN A 276 -4.77 0.40 29.40
CA ASN A 276 -3.67 1.30 29.76
C ASN A 276 -2.43 0.57 30.32
N LYS A 277 -2.14 -0.66 29.84
CA LYS A 277 -1.03 -1.50 30.33
C LYS A 277 -0.08 -1.85 29.19
N GLY A 278 1.22 -1.64 29.38
CA GLY A 278 2.27 -2.10 28.45
C GLY A 278 2.58 -1.17 27.28
N VAL A 279 1.86 -0.04 27.10
CA VAL A 279 2.14 0.91 26.01
C VAL A 279 3.38 1.77 26.28
N GLN A 280 3.69 2.10 27.55
CA GLN A 280 4.91 2.86 27.87
C GLN A 280 6.19 2.04 27.62
N PRO A 281 6.28 0.75 28.01
CA PRO A 281 7.37 -0.13 27.59
C PRO A 281 7.47 -0.28 26.06
N LEU A 282 6.34 -0.26 25.34
CA LEU A 282 6.34 -0.25 23.87
C LEU A 282 6.96 1.04 23.29
N LEU A 283 6.66 2.21 23.85
CA LEU A 283 7.31 3.47 23.47
C LEU A 283 8.82 3.45 23.75
N ASP A 284 9.23 2.85 24.86
CA ASP A 284 10.64 2.65 25.17
C ASP A 284 11.30 1.73 24.13
N ALA A 285 10.66 0.62 23.79
CA ALA A 285 11.12 -0.30 22.77
C ALA A 285 11.30 0.35 21.39
N VAL A 286 10.38 1.24 20.98
CA VAL A 286 10.51 2.02 19.75
C VAL A 286 11.83 2.81 19.73
N THR A 287 12.17 3.47 20.84
CA THR A 287 13.42 4.24 20.90
C THR A 287 14.67 3.34 20.93
N MET A 288 14.57 2.18 21.57
CA MET A 288 15.69 1.26 21.81
C MET A 288 16.01 0.35 20.63
N TYR A 289 15.01 -0.15 19.90
CA TYR A 289 15.20 -1.24 18.91
C TYR A 289 14.94 -0.81 17.47
N LEU A 290 14.11 0.21 17.22
CA LEU A 290 13.85 0.68 15.86
C LEU A 290 14.95 1.64 15.36
N PRO A 291 15.16 1.70 14.03
CA PRO A 291 16.22 2.49 13.42
C PRO A 291 15.99 4.00 13.52
N ALA A 292 17.10 4.72 13.51
CA ALA A 292 17.16 6.11 13.14
C ALA A 292 17.33 6.27 11.62
N PRO A 293 16.93 7.42 11.02
CA PRO A 293 17.05 7.66 9.57
C PRO A 293 18.44 7.44 8.97
N ASN A 294 19.50 7.64 9.77
CA ASN A 294 20.89 7.49 9.34
C ASN A 294 21.40 6.04 9.39
N GLU A 295 20.66 5.14 10.03
CA GLU A 295 20.96 3.71 10.08
C GLU A 295 20.30 2.95 8.92
N CYS A 296 19.36 3.58 8.22
CA CYS A 296 18.76 3.06 7.00
C CYS A 296 19.65 3.34 5.79
N SER A 297 20.04 2.30 5.06
CA SER A 297 20.78 2.43 3.79
C SER A 297 19.80 2.61 2.63
N TYR A 298 19.81 3.79 2.01
CA TYR A 298 19.08 4.03 0.76
C TYR A 298 20.06 4.15 -0.40
N ASP A 299 19.90 3.32 -1.43
CA ASP A 299 20.81 3.25 -2.59
C ASP A 299 20.93 4.58 -3.35
N PHE A 300 19.89 5.42 -3.29
CA PHE A 300 19.84 6.69 -4.00
C PHE A 300 20.48 7.86 -3.25
N LEU A 301 20.63 7.78 -1.92
CA LEU A 301 21.15 8.88 -1.09
C LEU A 301 22.55 9.35 -1.51
N PRO A 302 23.50 8.45 -1.84
CA PRO A 302 24.85 8.86 -2.28
C PRO A 302 24.85 9.81 -3.48
N TRP A 303 23.85 9.72 -4.35
CA TRP A 303 23.76 10.57 -5.55
C TRP A 303 23.39 12.01 -5.23
N TYR A 304 22.65 12.25 -4.14
CA TYR A 304 22.20 13.58 -3.74
C TYR A 304 23.17 14.27 -2.76
N LYS A 305 24.04 13.51 -2.06
CA LYS A 305 24.98 14.06 -1.07
C LYS A 305 24.24 14.92 -0.02
N ASP A 306 24.44 16.23 -0.05
CA ASP A 306 23.82 17.23 0.84
C ASP A 306 22.69 18.02 0.15
N ASP A 307 22.43 17.79 -1.14
CA ASP A 307 21.34 18.44 -1.86
C ASP A 307 19.99 17.90 -1.38
N LEU A 308 18.96 18.76 -1.41
CA LEU A 308 17.60 18.38 -1.03
C LEU A 308 17.11 17.22 -1.92
N CYS A 309 16.73 16.13 -1.27
CA CYS A 309 16.03 14.99 -1.86
C CYS A 309 14.88 14.60 -0.94
N ALA A 310 13.66 14.63 -1.47
CA ALA A 310 12.46 14.37 -0.69
C ALA A 310 11.37 13.67 -1.51
N LEU A 311 10.51 12.90 -0.86
CA LEU A 311 9.39 12.19 -1.47
C LEU A 311 8.07 12.79 -1.00
N ALA A 312 7.23 13.20 -1.95
CA ALA A 312 5.82 13.49 -1.67
C ALA A 312 5.07 12.16 -1.54
N PHE A 313 4.55 11.84 -0.36
CA PHE A 313 3.92 10.52 -0.12
C PHE A 313 2.42 10.59 0.21
N LYS A 314 1.93 11.78 0.57
CA LYS A 314 0.51 12.02 0.80
C LYS A 314 0.17 13.44 0.39
N VAL A 315 -0.98 13.61 -0.28
CA VAL A 315 -1.55 14.91 -0.62
C VAL A 315 -2.93 14.99 0.00
N LEU A 316 -3.25 16.12 0.63
CA LEU A 316 -4.58 16.46 1.12
C LEU A 316 -5.00 17.80 0.53
N HIS A 317 -6.28 17.95 0.21
CA HIS A 317 -6.83 19.21 -0.25
C HIS A 317 -7.53 19.97 0.88
N ASP A 318 -7.04 21.18 1.18
CA ASP A 318 -7.70 22.11 2.10
C ASP A 318 -8.39 23.23 1.31
N LYS A 319 -9.66 23.52 1.61
CA LYS A 319 -10.48 24.52 0.90
C LYS A 319 -9.88 25.93 0.91
N GLN A 320 -9.14 26.29 1.94
CA GLN A 320 -8.59 27.64 2.11
C GLN A 320 -7.12 27.73 1.70
N ARG A 321 -6.32 26.71 2.02
CA ARG A 321 -4.86 26.69 1.83
C ARG A 321 -4.44 26.02 0.52
N GLY A 322 -5.36 25.32 -0.15
CA GLY A 322 -5.09 24.52 -1.33
C GLY A 322 -4.42 23.19 -0.99
N PRO A 323 -3.60 22.63 -1.89
CA PRO A 323 -2.97 21.33 -1.68
C PRO A 323 -1.92 21.39 -0.56
N LEU A 324 -2.12 20.54 0.43
CA LEU A 324 -1.19 20.23 1.51
C LEU A 324 -0.43 18.96 1.12
N VAL A 325 0.88 19.07 0.92
CA VAL A 325 1.71 17.93 0.46
C VAL A 325 2.62 17.50 1.60
N PHE A 326 2.44 16.26 2.06
CA PHE A 326 3.30 15.60 3.03
C PHE A 326 4.55 15.06 2.34
N ILE A 327 5.70 15.40 2.91
CA ILE A 327 6.99 15.15 2.31
C ILE A 327 7.92 14.49 3.32
N ARG A 328 8.57 13.40 2.91
CA ARG A 328 9.68 12.77 3.61
C ARG A 328 11.00 13.33 3.10
N ILE A 329 11.79 13.98 3.96
CA ILE A 329 13.09 14.53 3.58
C ILE A 329 14.17 13.48 3.83
N TYR A 330 14.81 12.98 2.78
CA TYR A 330 15.90 11.99 2.89
C TYR A 330 17.28 12.65 2.97
N SER A 331 17.51 13.71 2.19
CA SER A 331 18.74 14.50 2.26
C SER A 331 18.48 16.00 2.16
N GLY A 332 19.43 16.79 2.63
CA GLY A 332 19.41 18.25 2.61
C GLY A 332 18.47 18.87 3.64
N THR A 333 18.07 20.12 3.37
CA THR A 333 17.19 20.90 4.25
C THR A 333 16.13 21.62 3.43
N MET A 334 14.90 21.63 3.92
CA MET A 334 13.79 22.42 3.34
C MET A 334 13.58 23.71 4.14
N LYS A 335 13.33 24.81 3.43
CA LYS A 335 13.02 26.12 4.01
C LYS A 335 11.76 26.69 3.35
N PRO A 336 10.92 27.44 4.07
CA PRO A 336 9.77 28.11 3.48
C PRO A 336 10.21 29.09 2.39
N GLN A 337 9.31 29.37 1.44
CA GLN A 337 9.53 30.29 0.31
C GLN A 337 10.58 29.87 -0.72
N SER A 338 11.19 28.68 -0.57
CA SER A 338 12.15 28.14 -1.54
C SER A 338 11.46 27.59 -2.80
N ALA A 339 12.14 27.72 -3.94
CA ALA A 339 11.79 26.98 -5.14
C ALA A 339 12.32 25.55 -5.02
N VAL A 340 11.53 24.58 -5.46
CA VAL A 340 11.86 23.16 -5.54
C VAL A 340 11.53 22.64 -6.93
N TYR A 341 12.19 21.58 -7.36
CA TYR A 341 11.99 20.96 -8.65
C TYR A 341 11.38 19.58 -8.49
N ASN A 342 10.25 19.34 -9.16
CA ASN A 342 9.61 18.04 -9.24
C ASN A 342 10.16 17.30 -10.46
N ILE A 343 10.84 16.17 -10.21
CA ILE A 343 11.47 15.38 -11.28
C ILE A 343 10.42 14.71 -12.16
N ASN A 344 9.39 14.12 -11.54
CA ASN A 344 8.33 13.37 -12.23
C ASN A 344 7.54 14.23 -13.20
N LYS A 345 7.26 15.49 -12.82
CA LYS A 345 6.47 16.44 -13.62
C LYS A 345 7.33 17.42 -14.45
N ASN A 346 8.66 17.34 -14.32
CA ASN A 346 9.61 18.27 -14.95
C ASN A 346 9.27 19.76 -14.74
N CYS A 347 8.79 20.11 -13.55
CA CYS A 347 8.32 21.45 -13.23
C CYS A 347 9.02 22.03 -11.99
N THR A 348 9.13 23.36 -11.94
CA THR A 348 9.61 24.07 -10.76
C THR A 348 8.41 24.62 -10.00
N GLU A 349 8.32 24.27 -8.73
CA GLU A 349 7.25 24.71 -7.83
C GLU A 349 7.83 25.57 -6.70
N ARG A 350 7.00 26.42 -6.10
CA ARG A 350 7.43 27.27 -4.99
C ARG A 350 6.58 27.00 -3.77
N MET A 351 7.24 26.59 -2.70
CA MET A 351 6.60 26.33 -1.43
C MET A 351 6.34 27.66 -0.71
N SER A 352 5.14 27.89 -0.20
CA SER A 352 4.81 29.11 0.54
C SER A 352 5.16 28.96 2.02
N ARG A 353 4.73 27.86 2.64
CA ARG A 353 4.87 27.58 4.08
C ARG A 353 5.35 26.16 4.30
N LEU A 354 6.08 25.98 5.39
CA LEU A 354 6.55 24.71 5.90
C LEU A 354 5.95 24.49 7.28
N LEU A 355 5.27 23.38 7.47
CA LEU A 355 4.51 23.03 8.65
C LEU A 355 5.02 21.69 9.20
N LEU A 356 5.01 21.53 10.52
CA LEU A 356 5.13 20.21 11.14
C LEU A 356 3.74 19.60 11.29
N PRO A 357 3.55 18.33 10.90
CA PRO A 357 2.31 17.63 11.20
C PRO A 357 2.27 17.33 12.70
N PHE A 358 1.45 18.09 13.42
CA PHE A 358 1.20 17.97 14.85
C PHE A 358 -0.33 17.84 15.04
N ALA A 359 -0.86 16.67 14.62
CA ALA A 359 -2.29 16.35 14.50
C ALA A 359 -3.17 17.46 13.90
N ASP A 360 -4.12 18.00 14.68
CA ASP A 360 -5.06 19.07 14.32
C ASP A 360 -4.40 20.47 14.28
N GLN A 361 -3.23 20.63 14.89
CA GLN A 361 -2.49 21.89 14.96
C GLN A 361 -1.28 21.86 14.03
N GLN A 362 -1.28 22.68 12.98
CA GLN A 362 -0.14 22.75 12.07
C GLN A 362 0.80 23.88 12.50
N ILE A 363 1.99 23.52 13.00
CA ILE A 363 2.98 24.49 13.51
C ILE A 363 3.90 24.92 12.36
N GLU A 364 3.96 26.22 12.06
CA GLU A 364 4.90 26.76 11.07
C GLU A 364 6.35 26.70 11.55
N ILE A 365 7.25 26.17 10.72
CA ILE A 365 8.66 25.96 11.04
C ILE A 365 9.56 26.68 10.03
N PRO A 366 10.65 27.35 10.48
CA PRO A 366 11.58 28.08 9.60
C PRO A 366 12.47 27.18 8.73
N SER A 367 12.73 25.94 9.15
CA SER A 367 13.46 24.95 8.37
C SER A 367 13.27 23.54 8.93
N LEU A 368 13.22 22.54 8.06
CA LEU A 368 13.21 21.13 8.45
C LEU A 368 14.37 20.39 7.77
N MET A 369 15.02 19.51 8.51
CA MET A 369 16.20 18.76 8.05
C MET A 369 15.83 17.35 7.59
N ALA A 370 16.77 16.70 6.90
CA ALA A 370 16.73 15.27 6.59
C ALA A 370 16.30 14.39 7.78
N GLY A 371 15.65 13.27 7.48
CA GLY A 371 15.13 12.33 8.46
C GLY A 371 13.82 12.74 9.13
N ASN A 372 13.23 13.89 8.79
CA ASN A 372 11.92 14.32 9.29
C ASN A 372 10.83 14.25 8.20
N ILE A 373 9.58 14.34 8.65
CA ILE A 373 8.39 14.47 7.82
C ILE A 373 7.89 15.91 7.91
N ALA A 374 7.66 16.53 6.76
CA ALA A 374 7.17 17.90 6.65
C ALA A 374 5.80 17.94 5.99
N LEU A 375 5.00 18.93 6.36
CA LEU A 375 3.80 19.32 5.63
C LEU A 375 4.06 20.63 4.90
N THR A 376 3.80 20.66 3.59
CA THR A 376 4.11 21.82 2.75
C THR A 376 2.85 22.40 2.15
N VAL A 377 2.82 23.73 2.02
CA VAL A 377 1.73 24.46 1.37
C VAL A 377 2.26 25.14 0.11
N GLY A 378 1.47 25.11 -0.96
CA GLY A 378 1.76 25.86 -2.19
C GLY A 378 2.37 25.06 -3.34
N LEU A 379 2.65 23.76 -3.13
CA LEU A 379 3.01 22.85 -4.22
C LEU A 379 1.74 22.49 -4.99
N LYS A 380 1.53 23.11 -6.15
CA LYS A 380 0.29 23.02 -6.94
C LYS A 380 0.22 21.80 -7.85
N GLN A 381 1.34 21.23 -8.25
CA GLN A 381 1.41 20.14 -9.22
C GLN A 381 1.92 18.83 -8.62
N SER A 382 2.64 18.89 -7.50
CA SER A 382 3.16 17.71 -6.81
C SER A 382 2.05 16.73 -6.41
N ALA A 383 2.16 15.48 -6.83
CA ALA A 383 1.27 14.38 -6.51
C ALA A 383 1.96 13.35 -5.61
N THR A 384 1.18 12.42 -5.08
CA THR A 384 1.68 11.28 -4.32
C THR A 384 2.63 10.43 -5.19
N GLY A 385 3.82 10.15 -4.68
CA GLY A 385 4.90 9.43 -5.38
C GLY A 385 5.93 10.32 -6.08
N ASP A 386 5.74 11.64 -6.11
CA ASP A 386 6.65 12.55 -6.79
C ASP A 386 7.94 12.78 -5.98
N THR A 387 9.08 12.81 -6.69
CA THR A 387 10.40 13.15 -6.13
C THR A 387 10.66 14.65 -6.24
N ILE A 388 10.90 15.29 -5.11
CA ILE A 388 11.15 16.72 -4.96
C ILE A 388 12.62 16.96 -4.62
N VAL A 389 13.28 17.82 -5.40
CA VAL A 389 14.69 18.18 -5.22
C VAL A 389 14.93 19.69 -5.21
N SER A 390 16.15 20.10 -4.86
CA SER A 390 16.51 21.52 -4.76
C SER A 390 16.37 22.28 -6.07
N SER A 391 16.78 21.69 -7.20
CA SER A 391 16.76 22.34 -8.52
C SER A 391 16.92 21.33 -9.65
N LYS A 392 16.60 21.75 -10.89
CA LYS A 392 16.88 20.97 -12.10
C LYS A 392 18.37 20.60 -12.24
N ALA A 393 19.27 21.50 -11.84
CA ALA A 393 20.71 21.23 -11.87
C ALA A 393 21.11 20.11 -10.90
N SER A 394 20.49 20.07 -9.72
CA SER A 394 20.67 18.99 -8.74
C SER A 394 20.20 17.65 -9.27
N ALA A 395 19.03 17.60 -9.93
CA ALA A 395 18.53 16.38 -10.57
C ALA A 395 19.51 15.86 -11.64
N VAL A 396 20.02 16.75 -12.51
CA VAL A 396 20.99 16.39 -13.55
C VAL A 396 22.34 15.97 -12.96
N ALA A 397 22.77 16.59 -11.85
CA ALA A 397 24.00 16.22 -11.16
C ALA A 397 23.88 14.82 -10.53
N ALA A 398 22.74 14.50 -9.91
CA ALA A 398 22.44 13.16 -9.42
C ALA A 398 22.41 12.15 -10.59
N ALA A 399 21.79 12.51 -11.73
CA ALA A 399 21.72 11.66 -12.94
C ALA A 399 23.10 11.20 -13.41
N ARG A 400 24.02 12.18 -13.49
CA ARG A 400 25.39 11.94 -13.92
C ARG A 400 26.19 11.10 -12.94
N ARG A 401 25.82 11.07 -11.65
CA ARG A 401 26.46 10.24 -10.64
C ARG A 401 25.95 8.79 -10.74
N ALA A 402 24.63 8.60 -10.81
CA ALA A 402 24.02 7.29 -11.01
C ALA A 402 24.54 6.59 -12.28
N GLY A 403 24.59 7.30 -13.41
CA GLY A 403 25.09 6.77 -14.68
C GLY A 403 26.60 6.47 -14.75
N ARG A 404 27.40 6.88 -13.74
CA ARG A 404 28.83 6.53 -13.65
C ARG A 404 29.08 5.23 -12.89
N GLU A 405 28.19 4.85 -11.98
CA GLU A 405 28.28 3.61 -11.20
C GLU A 405 27.63 2.43 -11.93
N VAL A 406 26.53 2.68 -12.64
CA VAL A 406 25.89 1.66 -13.49
C VAL A 406 26.63 1.63 -14.84
N GLY A 407 27.66 0.80 -14.94
CA GLY A 407 28.35 0.56 -16.22
C GLY A 407 27.35 0.26 -17.34
N ARG A 408 27.51 0.94 -18.50
CA ARG A 408 26.64 0.86 -19.68
C ARG A 408 26.19 -0.58 -19.98
N LYS A 409 24.98 -0.96 -19.56
CA LYS A 409 24.20 -2.04 -20.19
C LYS A 409 23.38 -1.39 -21.31
N PRO A 410 23.61 -1.72 -22.59
CA PRO A 410 22.84 -1.16 -23.70
C PRO A 410 21.48 -1.86 -23.76
N GLY A 411 20.37 -1.11 -23.68
CA GLY A 411 19.02 -1.64 -23.92
C GLY A 411 17.91 -1.21 -22.95
N CYS A 412 18.19 -0.38 -21.95
CA CYS A 412 17.16 0.11 -21.03
C CYS A 412 17.07 1.64 -21.14
N ASN A 413 15.87 2.21 -21.29
CA ASN A 413 15.60 3.65 -21.29
C ASN A 413 15.78 4.28 -19.89
N SER A 414 16.86 3.93 -19.17
CA SER A 414 16.93 3.96 -17.70
C SER A 414 17.82 5.09 -17.12
N GLU A 415 18.04 6.19 -17.83
CA GLU A 415 18.78 7.33 -17.24
C GLU A 415 17.93 8.13 -16.23
N VAL A 416 16.59 8.09 -16.36
CA VAL A 416 15.65 8.80 -15.47
C VAL A 416 15.08 7.88 -14.39
N GLU A 417 14.82 6.61 -14.69
CA GLU A 417 14.29 5.63 -13.72
C GLU A 417 15.22 5.40 -12.53
N SER A 418 16.53 5.49 -12.74
CA SER A 418 17.51 5.37 -11.65
C SER A 418 17.49 6.54 -10.68
N LEU A 419 16.97 7.72 -11.04
CA LEU A 419 16.98 8.93 -10.19
C LEU A 419 15.71 9.14 -9.40
N LEU A 420 14.61 8.65 -9.95
CA LEU A 420 13.33 8.68 -9.29
C LEU A 420 13.45 7.81 -8.04
N LEU A 421 13.02 8.35 -6.90
CA LEU A 421 12.61 7.48 -5.81
C LEU A 421 11.55 6.60 -6.45
N ALA A 422 11.83 5.29 -6.62
CA ALA A 422 10.97 4.36 -7.37
C ALA A 422 9.49 4.71 -7.10
N GLY A 423 8.65 4.92 -8.11
CA GLY A 423 7.26 5.33 -7.84
C GLY A 423 6.56 4.34 -6.90
N VAL A 424 5.44 4.76 -6.31
CA VAL A 424 4.50 3.80 -5.73
C VAL A 424 3.95 2.97 -6.89
N GLU A 425 4.05 1.64 -6.82
CA GLU A 425 3.41 0.77 -7.81
C GLU A 425 1.90 0.87 -7.59
N ILE A 426 1.20 1.52 -8.52
CA ILE A 426 -0.24 1.70 -8.42
C ILE A 426 -0.89 0.55 -9.18
N PRO A 427 -1.65 -0.35 -8.49
CA PRO A 427 -2.37 -1.41 -9.17
C PRO A 427 -3.46 -0.84 -10.11
N GLU A 428 -3.83 -1.60 -11.13
CA GLU A 428 -4.92 -1.21 -12.03
C GLU A 428 -6.28 -1.35 -11.31
N PRO A 429 -7.19 -0.36 -11.46
CA PRO A 429 -8.51 -0.43 -10.85
C PRO A 429 -9.35 -1.55 -11.47
N VAL A 430 -10.06 -2.28 -10.61
CA VAL A 430 -10.84 -3.47 -11.00
C VAL A 430 -12.33 -3.18 -11.15
N PHE A 431 -12.83 -2.14 -10.48
CA PHE A 431 -14.22 -1.70 -10.56
C PHE A 431 -14.37 -0.37 -11.26
N PHE A 432 -15.51 -0.18 -11.93
CA PHE A 432 -15.90 1.12 -12.44
C PHE A 432 -17.40 1.37 -12.31
N CYS A 433 -17.79 2.62 -12.14
CA CYS A 433 -19.18 3.05 -12.14
C CYS A 433 -19.29 4.39 -12.85
N THR A 434 -20.44 4.67 -13.47
CA THR A 434 -20.72 6.03 -13.94
C THR A 434 -21.03 6.92 -12.74
N ILE A 435 -20.61 8.18 -12.81
CA ILE A 435 -20.99 9.21 -11.84
C ILE A 435 -21.72 10.33 -12.57
N GLU A 436 -22.94 10.59 -12.12
CA GLU A 436 -23.83 11.59 -12.73
C GLU A 436 -24.19 12.67 -11.72
N LEU A 437 -24.37 13.90 -12.22
CA LEU A 437 -24.79 15.02 -11.40
C LEU A 437 -26.30 15.19 -11.41
N SER A 438 -26.84 15.71 -10.30
CA SER A 438 -28.22 16.18 -10.27
C SER A 438 -28.47 17.39 -11.18
N SER A 439 -27.43 18.18 -11.49
CA SER A 439 -27.50 19.32 -12.40
C SER A 439 -26.21 19.50 -13.19
N VAL A 440 -26.34 19.65 -14.51
CA VAL A 440 -25.21 19.90 -15.44
C VAL A 440 -24.44 21.19 -15.10
N SER A 441 -25.09 22.15 -14.44
CA SER A 441 -24.45 23.41 -14.02
C SER A 441 -23.27 23.22 -13.07
N LYS A 442 -23.23 22.11 -12.32
CA LYS A 442 -22.17 21.78 -11.36
C LYS A 442 -21.07 20.87 -11.94
N GLN A 443 -21.10 20.57 -13.25
CA GLN A 443 -20.05 19.79 -13.90
C GLN A 443 -18.62 20.30 -13.63
N PRO A 444 -18.32 21.61 -13.74
CA PRO A 444 -16.95 22.08 -13.47
C PRO A 444 -16.53 21.87 -12.01
N ASP A 445 -17.47 21.92 -11.06
CA ASP A 445 -17.19 21.66 -9.65
C ASP A 445 -16.87 20.18 -9.41
N LEU A 446 -17.59 19.28 -10.08
CA LEU A 446 -17.32 17.83 -10.04
C LEU A 446 -15.96 17.51 -10.67
N ASP A 447 -15.66 18.07 -11.84
CA ASP A 447 -14.38 17.85 -12.51
C ASP A 447 -13.22 18.32 -11.62
N ASN A 448 -13.38 19.46 -10.93
CA ASN A 448 -12.41 19.94 -9.96
C ASN A 448 -12.28 19.00 -8.75
N ALA A 449 -13.39 18.55 -8.17
CA ALA A 449 -13.40 17.61 -7.05
C ALA A 449 -12.70 16.29 -7.42
N LEU A 450 -13.04 15.72 -8.58
CA LEU A 450 -12.45 14.49 -9.10
C LEU A 450 -10.95 14.63 -9.40
N ASN A 451 -10.51 15.78 -9.92
CA ASN A 451 -9.09 16.05 -10.14
C ASN A 451 -8.32 16.18 -8.81
N CYS A 452 -8.93 16.78 -7.79
CA CYS A 452 -8.37 16.82 -6.44
C CYS A 452 -8.26 15.41 -5.85
N LEU A 453 -9.34 14.61 -5.92
CA LEU A 453 -9.37 13.25 -5.37
C LEU A 453 -8.39 12.30 -6.07
N GLN A 454 -8.25 12.35 -7.41
CA GLN A 454 -7.24 11.58 -8.15
C GLN A 454 -5.80 11.97 -7.77
N ARG A 455 -5.58 13.22 -7.39
CA ARG A 455 -4.26 13.69 -6.95
C ARG A 455 -3.93 13.19 -5.56
N GLU A 456 -4.92 13.12 -4.67
CA GLU A 456 -4.76 12.52 -3.34
C GLU A 456 -4.52 11.02 -3.44
N ASP A 457 -5.37 10.32 -4.22
CA ASP A 457 -5.29 8.89 -4.45
C ASP A 457 -5.11 8.54 -5.93
N PRO A 458 -3.87 8.28 -6.39
CA PRO A 458 -3.60 7.82 -7.75
C PRO A 458 -4.21 6.45 -8.12
N SER A 459 -4.72 5.67 -7.17
CA SER A 459 -5.45 4.43 -7.48
C SER A 459 -6.85 4.70 -8.03
N LEU A 460 -7.41 5.87 -7.74
CA LEU A 460 -8.61 6.39 -8.36
C LEU A 460 -8.27 6.89 -9.76
N LYS A 461 -8.94 6.35 -10.78
CA LYS A 461 -8.83 6.87 -12.16
C LYS A 461 -10.20 7.37 -12.61
N VAL A 462 -10.24 8.51 -13.28
CA VAL A 462 -11.46 9.01 -13.93
C VAL A 462 -11.26 9.01 -15.43
N ARG A 463 -12.26 8.52 -16.14
CA ARG A 463 -12.29 8.50 -17.61
C ARG A 463 -13.59 9.11 -18.09
N ILE A 464 -13.55 9.76 -19.24
CA ILE A 464 -14.76 10.18 -19.94
C ILE A 464 -14.98 9.18 -21.05
N ASP A 465 -16.17 8.60 -21.07
CA ASP A 465 -16.58 7.71 -22.14
C ASP A 465 -16.75 8.53 -23.44
N PRO A 466 -16.03 8.19 -24.53
CA PRO A 466 -16.04 9.00 -25.75
C PRO A 466 -17.35 8.90 -26.54
N ASP A 467 -18.13 7.84 -26.34
CA ASP A 467 -19.37 7.59 -27.09
C ASP A 467 -20.58 8.22 -26.39
N THR A 468 -20.63 8.11 -25.06
CA THR A 468 -21.75 8.61 -24.24
C THR A 468 -21.47 9.99 -23.62
N GLY A 469 -20.20 10.39 -23.51
CA GLY A 469 -19.79 11.59 -22.80
C GLY A 469 -19.92 11.49 -21.27
N GLN A 470 -20.25 10.31 -20.73
CA GLN A 470 -20.43 10.10 -19.30
C GLN A 470 -19.09 10.03 -18.57
N THR A 471 -19.08 10.49 -17.31
CA THR A 471 -17.91 10.37 -16.44
C THR A 471 -17.91 9.00 -15.76
N ILE A 472 -16.83 8.25 -15.94
CA ILE A 472 -16.61 6.93 -15.36
C ILE A 472 -15.55 7.04 -14.25
N LEU A 473 -15.94 6.63 -13.06
CA LEU A 473 -15.07 6.49 -11.88
C LEU A 473 -14.53 5.06 -11.84
N CYS A 474 -13.21 4.90 -11.70
CA CYS A 474 -12.55 3.60 -11.59
C CYS A 474 -11.82 3.49 -10.24
N GLY A 475 -12.10 2.43 -9.48
CA GLY A 475 -11.53 2.20 -8.15
C GLY A 475 -11.09 0.76 -7.91
N MET A 476 -10.45 0.55 -6.75
CA MET A 476 -9.89 -0.75 -6.33
C MET A 476 -10.91 -1.71 -5.74
N GLY A 477 -12.04 -1.19 -5.23
CA GLY A 477 -13.03 -1.96 -4.49
C GLY A 477 -14.38 -1.25 -4.44
N GLU A 478 -15.43 -1.98 -4.08
CA GLU A 478 -16.77 -1.43 -3.84
C GLU A 478 -16.74 -0.37 -2.73
N LEU A 479 -16.14 -0.71 -1.58
CA LEU A 479 -15.97 0.19 -0.45
C LEU A 479 -15.16 1.45 -0.82
N HIS A 480 -14.13 1.30 -1.66
CA HIS A 480 -13.33 2.43 -2.13
C HIS A 480 -14.22 3.42 -2.91
N ILE A 481 -15.03 2.94 -3.86
CA ILE A 481 -15.94 3.79 -4.63
C ILE A 481 -17.01 4.45 -3.75
N GLU A 482 -17.59 3.71 -2.78
CA GLU A 482 -18.54 4.28 -1.82
C GLU A 482 -17.95 5.45 -1.04
N ILE A 483 -16.71 5.31 -0.55
CA ILE A 483 -16.05 6.36 0.23
C ILE A 483 -15.76 7.57 -0.65
N ILE A 484 -15.30 7.38 -1.87
CA ILE A 484 -15.09 8.49 -2.81
C ILE A 484 -16.41 9.25 -3.08
N HIS A 485 -17.51 8.53 -3.27
CA HIS A 485 -18.83 9.13 -3.47
C HIS A 485 -19.31 9.93 -2.26
N ASP A 486 -19.18 9.37 -1.06
CA ASP A 486 -19.54 10.07 0.17
C ASP A 486 -18.63 11.28 0.43
N ARG A 487 -17.32 11.20 0.10
CA ARG A 487 -16.41 12.36 0.15
C ARG A 487 -16.82 13.47 -0.81
N ILE A 488 -17.20 13.16 -2.05
CA ILE A 488 -17.73 14.15 -3.01
C ILE A 488 -18.95 14.87 -2.41
N LYS A 489 -19.85 14.11 -1.77
CA LYS A 489 -21.05 14.66 -1.14
C LYS A 489 -20.73 15.53 0.08
N ARG A 490 -19.94 15.04 1.04
CA ARG A 490 -19.66 15.72 2.32
C ARG A 490 -18.60 16.81 2.22
N GLU A 491 -17.48 16.54 1.54
CA GLU A 491 -16.36 17.47 1.45
C GLU A 491 -16.63 18.57 0.42
N TYR A 492 -17.15 18.21 -0.75
CA TYR A 492 -17.37 19.17 -1.85
C TYR A 492 -18.81 19.70 -1.90
N GLY A 493 -19.75 19.09 -1.17
CA GLY A 493 -21.15 19.53 -1.17
C GLY A 493 -21.87 19.25 -2.50
N ILE A 494 -21.39 18.26 -3.26
CA ILE A 494 -21.89 17.94 -4.59
C ILE A 494 -22.75 16.67 -4.50
N GLU A 495 -24.04 16.81 -4.79
CA GLU A 495 -24.93 15.66 -4.93
C GLU A 495 -24.71 14.97 -6.27
N THR A 496 -24.28 13.71 -6.20
CA THR A 496 -24.03 12.85 -7.35
C THR A 496 -24.76 11.52 -7.19
N TYR A 497 -25.07 10.88 -8.30
CA TYR A 497 -25.63 9.54 -8.36
C TYR A 497 -24.60 8.60 -8.99
N LEU A 498 -24.40 7.45 -8.37
CA LEU A 498 -23.60 6.38 -8.95
C LEU A 498 -24.50 5.47 -9.80
N GLY A 499 -24.05 5.17 -11.01
CA GLY A 499 -24.59 4.07 -11.79
C GLY A 499 -24.22 2.71 -11.19
N PRO A 500 -24.75 1.62 -11.75
CA PRO A 500 -24.41 0.28 -11.29
C PRO A 500 -22.91 0.02 -11.43
N LEU A 501 -22.33 -0.64 -10.43
CA LEU A 501 -20.95 -1.08 -10.47
C LEU A 501 -20.74 -2.07 -11.64
N GLN A 502 -19.64 -1.89 -12.37
CA GLN A 502 -19.25 -2.71 -13.50
C GLN A 502 -17.81 -3.20 -13.32
N ILE A 503 -17.50 -4.34 -13.94
CA ILE A 503 -16.21 -5.03 -13.80
C ILE A 503 -15.34 -4.73 -15.00
N ALA A 504 -14.07 -4.41 -14.77
CA ALA A 504 -13.07 -4.12 -15.79
C ALA A 504 -12.66 -5.36 -16.60
N TYR A 505 -13.56 -5.85 -17.47
CA TYR A 505 -13.26 -6.89 -18.46
C TYR A 505 -12.18 -6.42 -19.45
N ARG A 506 -11.57 -7.40 -20.11
CA ARG A 506 -10.64 -7.21 -21.24
C ARG A 506 -11.08 -8.06 -22.41
N GLU A 507 -10.50 -7.81 -23.57
CA GLU A 507 -10.73 -8.62 -24.76
C GLU A 507 -9.41 -9.22 -25.24
N THR A 508 -9.46 -10.37 -25.89
CA THR A 508 -8.30 -10.94 -26.59
C THR A 508 -8.72 -11.60 -27.89
N ILE A 509 -7.74 -11.99 -28.69
CA ILE A 509 -7.94 -12.75 -29.92
C ILE A 509 -7.34 -14.14 -29.79
N LEU A 510 -7.92 -15.10 -30.51
CA LEU A 510 -7.47 -16.50 -30.51
C LEU A 510 -6.62 -16.84 -31.74
N ASP A 511 -6.90 -16.19 -32.87
CA ASP A 511 -6.29 -16.51 -34.15
C ASP A 511 -5.42 -15.36 -34.66
N SER A 512 -4.40 -15.71 -35.44
CA SER A 512 -3.57 -14.72 -36.14
C SER A 512 -4.23 -14.26 -37.43
N VAL A 513 -4.41 -12.95 -37.59
CA VAL A 513 -5.08 -12.36 -38.77
C VAL A 513 -4.28 -11.20 -39.33
N GLN A 514 -4.16 -11.17 -40.66
CA GLN A 514 -3.63 -10.02 -41.40
C GLN A 514 -4.76 -9.19 -42.01
N ALA A 515 -4.59 -7.88 -41.99
CA ALA A 515 -5.47 -6.94 -42.67
C ALA A 515 -4.65 -5.90 -43.43
N THR A 516 -5.19 -5.50 -44.57
CA THR A 516 -4.73 -4.35 -45.33
C THR A 516 -5.86 -3.33 -45.40
N ASP A 517 -5.50 -2.07 -45.25
CA ASP A 517 -6.43 -0.96 -45.36
C ASP A 517 -5.81 0.25 -46.05
N THR A 518 -6.64 1.02 -46.75
CA THR A 518 -6.22 2.21 -47.50
C THR A 518 -7.12 3.40 -47.17
N LEU A 519 -6.52 4.48 -46.69
CA LEU A 519 -7.17 5.74 -46.40
C LEU A 519 -6.78 6.76 -47.47
N ASP A 520 -7.76 7.10 -48.33
CA ASP A 520 -7.67 8.17 -49.33
C ASP A 520 -8.66 9.29 -48.94
N ARG A 521 -8.13 10.42 -48.48
CA ARG A 521 -8.93 11.60 -48.11
C ARG A 521 -8.23 12.88 -48.56
N THR A 522 -9.01 13.79 -49.12
CA THR A 522 -8.53 15.14 -49.44
C THR A 522 -9.06 16.09 -48.36
N ILE A 523 -8.17 16.78 -47.65
CA ILE A 523 -8.54 17.80 -46.64
C ILE A 523 -7.90 19.12 -47.06
N GLY A 524 -8.74 20.13 -47.34
CA GLY A 524 -8.30 21.35 -47.99
C GLY A 524 -7.74 21.03 -49.39
N ASP A 525 -6.56 21.56 -49.70
CA ASP A 525 -5.88 21.34 -50.99
C ASP A 525 -4.92 20.13 -50.98
N LYS A 526 -4.80 19.41 -49.85
CA LYS A 526 -3.85 18.30 -49.69
C LYS A 526 -4.55 16.96 -49.81
N ARG A 527 -3.98 16.07 -50.62
CA ARG A 527 -4.43 14.68 -50.75
C ARG A 527 -3.61 13.78 -49.85
N HIS A 528 -4.28 13.12 -48.91
CA HIS A 528 -3.68 12.16 -47.99
C HIS A 528 -4.04 10.74 -48.45
N LEU A 529 -3.02 9.97 -48.83
CA LEU A 529 -3.17 8.57 -49.25
C LEU A 529 -2.20 7.72 -48.46
N VAL A 530 -2.74 6.80 -47.66
CA VAL A 530 -1.97 5.84 -46.85
C VAL A 530 -2.54 4.45 -47.05
N THR A 531 -1.69 3.48 -47.33
CA THR A 531 -2.03 2.06 -47.31
C THR A 531 -1.14 1.37 -46.28
N THR A 532 -1.75 0.62 -45.36
CA THR A 532 -1.03 -0.11 -44.32
C THR A 532 -1.45 -1.57 -44.33
N GLN A 533 -0.49 -2.48 -44.16
CA GLN A 533 -0.71 -3.90 -43.91
C GLN A 533 -0.17 -4.27 -42.53
N LEU A 534 -1.07 -4.77 -41.67
CA LEU A 534 -0.80 -5.16 -40.29
C LEU A 534 -1.26 -6.60 -40.05
N GLY A 535 -0.53 -7.34 -39.23
CA GLY A 535 -1.01 -8.59 -38.63
C GLY A 535 -1.18 -8.43 -37.13
N VAL A 536 -2.19 -9.09 -36.58
CA VAL A 536 -2.39 -9.20 -35.15
C VAL A 536 -2.40 -10.68 -34.80
N ARG A 537 -1.67 -11.06 -33.77
CA ARG A 537 -1.60 -12.43 -33.25
C ARG A 537 -1.68 -12.43 -31.72
N PRO A 538 -2.11 -13.54 -31.10
CA PRO A 538 -1.99 -13.70 -29.66
C PRO A 538 -0.52 -13.61 -29.22
N TRP A 539 -0.28 -12.94 -28.10
CA TRP A 539 1.02 -12.89 -27.45
C TRP A 539 1.28 -14.20 -26.70
N ALA A 540 2.46 -14.79 -26.91
CA ALA A 540 2.85 -16.08 -26.33
C ALA A 540 4.05 -15.96 -25.37
N GLY A 541 4.32 -14.77 -24.84
CA GLY A 541 5.39 -14.56 -23.86
C GLY A 541 5.05 -15.10 -22.47
N GLU A 542 6.08 -15.30 -21.63
CA GLU A 542 5.92 -15.83 -20.25
C GLU A 542 5.12 -14.92 -19.32
N ARG A 543 5.01 -13.62 -19.62
CA ARG A 543 4.20 -12.65 -18.87
C ARG A 543 3.12 -12.07 -19.77
N SER A 544 1.91 -11.97 -19.24
CA SER A 544 0.81 -11.23 -19.87
C SER A 544 1.22 -9.79 -20.14
N SER A 545 0.85 -9.28 -21.32
CA SER A 545 1.16 -7.93 -21.76
C SER A 545 -0.12 -7.11 -21.87
N VAL A 546 -0.21 -6.08 -21.04
CA VAL A 546 -1.34 -5.12 -21.03
C VAL A 546 -1.31 -4.20 -22.25
N THR A 547 -0.12 -3.95 -22.81
CA THR A 547 0.08 -3.19 -24.04
C THR A 547 0.40 -4.11 -25.21
N PRO A 548 -0.02 -3.76 -26.43
CA PRO A 548 0.34 -4.52 -27.61
C PRO A 548 1.86 -4.51 -27.83
N VAL A 549 2.46 -5.68 -28.08
CA VAL A 549 3.87 -5.77 -28.48
C VAL A 549 3.96 -5.44 -29.97
N ILE A 550 4.70 -4.40 -30.32
CA ILE A 550 4.81 -3.91 -31.70
C ILE A 550 6.09 -4.47 -32.33
N GLU A 551 5.93 -5.18 -33.43
CA GLU A 551 7.01 -5.81 -34.20
C GLU A 551 7.00 -5.25 -35.63
N TYR A 552 8.17 -5.07 -36.22
CA TYR A 552 8.33 -4.68 -37.61
C TYR A 552 8.92 -5.87 -38.38
N ALA A 553 8.34 -6.20 -39.55
CA ALA A 553 8.85 -7.30 -40.36
C ALA A 553 10.24 -6.98 -40.93
N ASP A 554 11.11 -8.00 -41.08
CA ASP A 554 12.50 -7.84 -41.56
C ASP A 554 12.60 -7.17 -42.94
N ASN A 555 11.54 -7.27 -43.75
CA ASN A 555 11.44 -6.68 -45.10
C ASN A 555 10.82 -5.27 -45.11
N PHE A 556 10.72 -4.59 -43.97
CA PHE A 556 10.24 -3.22 -43.91
C PHE A 556 11.25 -2.29 -44.58
N MET A 557 11.00 -1.97 -45.85
CA MET A 557 11.89 -1.16 -46.69
C MET A 557 11.88 0.30 -46.21
N GLU A 558 13.10 0.82 -45.97
CA GLU A 558 13.49 2.14 -45.47
C GLU A 558 13.50 2.34 -43.94
N PRO A 559 14.55 2.98 -43.38
CA PRO A 559 14.56 3.35 -41.97
C PRO A 559 13.45 4.38 -41.71
N LEU A 560 12.43 3.95 -40.96
CA LEU A 560 11.35 4.82 -40.49
C LEU A 560 11.92 6.03 -39.75
N GLN A 561 11.51 7.23 -40.15
CA GLN A 561 11.68 8.41 -39.30
C GLN A 561 10.92 8.21 -37.98
N LYS A 562 11.52 8.65 -36.87
CA LYS A 562 10.95 8.51 -35.52
C LYS A 562 9.50 9.03 -35.43
N ASP A 563 9.20 10.14 -36.10
CA ASP A 563 7.87 10.75 -36.08
C ASP A 563 6.79 9.84 -36.69
N ILE A 564 7.15 9.05 -37.72
CA ILE A 564 6.24 8.09 -38.36
C ILE A 564 6.05 6.87 -37.47
N GLN A 565 7.12 6.41 -36.80
CA GLN A 565 7.05 5.33 -35.84
C GLN A 565 6.11 5.68 -34.68
N GLU A 566 6.26 6.88 -34.10
CA GLU A 566 5.35 7.38 -33.06
C GLU A 566 3.90 7.48 -33.57
N ALA A 567 3.68 7.86 -34.83
CA ALA A 567 2.34 7.90 -35.41
C ALA A 567 1.71 6.49 -35.55
N ILE A 568 2.51 5.48 -35.92
CA ILE A 568 2.08 4.07 -35.97
C ILE A 568 1.73 3.58 -34.56
N GLU A 569 2.62 3.81 -33.60
CA GLU A 569 2.43 3.44 -32.21
C GLU A 569 1.18 4.09 -31.63
N ASN A 570 0.96 5.39 -31.88
CA ASN A 570 -0.27 6.09 -31.50
C ASN A 570 -1.53 5.50 -32.17
N GLY A 571 -1.44 5.11 -33.44
CA GLY A 571 -2.52 4.43 -34.15
C GLY A 571 -2.90 3.09 -33.49
N ILE A 572 -1.90 2.26 -33.21
CA ILE A 572 -2.06 0.98 -32.51
C ILE A 572 -2.63 1.23 -31.10
N ASN A 573 -2.04 2.16 -30.36
CA ASN A 573 -2.42 2.51 -28.99
C ASN A 573 -3.86 3.00 -28.88
N SER A 574 -4.33 3.79 -29.84
CA SER A 574 -5.74 4.24 -29.87
C SER A 574 -6.72 3.08 -30.12
N SER A 575 -6.32 2.11 -30.93
CA SER A 575 -7.22 1.04 -31.39
C SER A 575 -7.36 -0.12 -30.41
N TYR A 576 -6.34 -0.46 -29.63
CA TYR A 576 -6.45 -1.55 -28.65
C TYR A 576 -7.31 -1.18 -27.45
N LEU A 577 -7.50 0.12 -27.17
CA LEU A 577 -8.39 0.57 -26.09
C LEU A 577 -9.87 0.27 -26.35
N GLN A 578 -10.26 0.10 -27.62
CA GLN A 578 -11.63 -0.20 -28.05
C GLN A 578 -11.70 -1.59 -28.71
N GLY A 579 -12.01 -2.60 -27.90
CA GLY A 579 -12.17 -3.97 -28.35
C GLY A 579 -13.40 -4.19 -29.26
N PRO A 580 -13.34 -5.19 -30.16
CA PRO A 580 -14.39 -5.46 -31.14
C PRO A 580 -15.70 -6.09 -30.61
N LEU A 581 -15.75 -6.62 -29.38
CA LEU A 581 -16.95 -7.25 -28.81
C LEU A 581 -17.81 -6.26 -28.01
N LEU A 582 -17.25 -5.73 -26.92
CA LEU A 582 -17.94 -4.89 -25.95
C LEU A 582 -17.23 -3.55 -25.72
N GLY A 583 -16.23 -3.24 -26.55
CA GLY A 583 -15.45 -2.01 -26.45
C GLY A 583 -14.40 -2.04 -25.33
N PHE A 584 -14.11 -3.20 -24.74
CA PHE A 584 -13.12 -3.30 -23.67
C PHE A 584 -11.68 -3.30 -24.22
N PRO A 585 -10.68 -2.84 -23.45
CA PRO A 585 -9.30 -2.86 -23.89
C PRO A 585 -8.82 -4.28 -24.22
N VAL A 586 -8.12 -4.41 -25.35
CA VAL A 586 -7.56 -5.67 -25.85
C VAL A 586 -6.22 -5.94 -25.17
N GLN A 587 -6.02 -7.17 -24.68
CA GLN A 587 -4.83 -7.62 -23.96
C GLN A 587 -4.21 -8.85 -24.66
N ASP A 588 -2.91 -9.06 -24.41
CA ASP A 588 -2.17 -10.26 -24.83
C ASP A 588 -2.14 -10.40 -26.36
N ILE A 589 -1.82 -9.30 -27.04
CA ILE A 589 -1.66 -9.25 -28.50
C ILE A 589 -0.28 -8.74 -28.91
N ALA A 590 0.22 -9.29 -30.01
CA ALA A 590 1.35 -8.74 -30.76
C ALA A 590 0.87 -8.26 -32.13
N VAL A 591 1.35 -7.08 -32.52
CA VAL A 591 1.04 -6.43 -33.79
C VAL A 591 2.29 -6.39 -34.63
N THR A 592 2.27 -7.04 -35.79
CA THR A 592 3.36 -7.01 -36.76
C THR A 592 3.01 -6.06 -37.90
N VAL A 593 3.83 -5.03 -38.12
CA VAL A 593 3.70 -4.10 -39.25
C VAL A 593 4.48 -4.69 -40.42
N TYR A 594 3.79 -5.10 -41.49
CA TYR A 594 4.42 -5.73 -42.65
C TYR A 594 4.85 -4.72 -43.72
N SER A 595 3.97 -3.78 -44.05
CA SER A 595 4.24 -2.76 -45.05
C SER A 595 3.37 -1.52 -44.85
N MET A 596 3.90 -0.37 -45.25
CA MET A 596 3.17 0.90 -45.26
C MET A 596 3.63 1.73 -46.45
N THR A 597 2.68 2.20 -47.26
CA THR A 597 2.94 3.12 -48.38
C THR A 597 2.16 4.41 -48.18
N MET A 598 2.82 5.56 -48.34
CA MET A 598 2.23 6.86 -48.09
C MET A 598 2.63 7.89 -49.15
N HIS A 599 1.75 8.84 -49.43
CA HIS A 599 2.05 9.98 -50.31
C HIS A 599 2.76 11.10 -49.54
N SER A 600 3.59 11.90 -50.22
CA SER A 600 4.49 12.90 -49.62
C SER A 600 3.81 14.01 -48.80
N GLU A 601 2.52 14.28 -49.03
CA GLU A 601 1.75 15.34 -48.35
C GLU A 601 0.90 14.82 -47.17
N THR A 602 1.10 13.56 -46.77
CA THR A 602 0.32 12.91 -45.71
C THR A 602 0.71 13.44 -44.32
N SER A 603 -0.27 13.82 -43.49
CA SER A 603 -0.03 14.18 -42.09
C SER A 603 0.12 12.95 -41.18
N LEU A 604 0.88 13.08 -40.08
CA LEU A 604 1.05 12.04 -39.06
C LEU A 604 -0.29 11.56 -38.47
N THR A 605 -1.26 12.46 -38.33
CA THR A 605 -2.62 12.15 -37.85
C THR A 605 -3.37 11.20 -38.79
N MET A 606 -3.17 11.33 -40.10
CA MET A 606 -3.79 10.43 -41.09
C MET A 606 -3.14 9.05 -41.09
N ILE A 607 -1.83 8.99 -40.83
CA ILE A 607 -1.12 7.72 -40.65
C ILE A 607 -1.68 6.98 -39.44
N SER A 608 -1.74 7.65 -38.28
CA SER A 608 -2.31 7.07 -37.05
C SER A 608 -3.76 6.60 -37.25
N ALA A 609 -4.60 7.39 -37.94
CA ALA A 609 -5.98 7.02 -38.24
C ALA A 609 -6.09 5.79 -39.18
N CYS A 610 -5.23 5.70 -40.21
CA CYS A 610 -5.19 4.56 -41.12
C CYS A 610 -4.76 3.27 -40.38
N VAL A 611 -3.74 3.37 -39.52
CA VAL A 611 -3.25 2.26 -38.69
C VAL A 611 -4.34 1.78 -37.74
N SER A 612 -4.99 2.70 -37.03
CA SER A 612 -6.09 2.42 -36.11
C SER A 612 -7.24 1.70 -36.83
N ARG A 613 -7.64 2.17 -38.02
CA ARG A 613 -8.69 1.54 -38.84
C ARG A 613 -8.29 0.13 -39.32
N CYS A 614 -7.04 -0.03 -39.75
CA CYS A 614 -6.50 -1.32 -40.18
C CYS A 614 -6.47 -2.34 -39.02
N MET A 615 -6.05 -1.90 -37.83
CA MET A 615 -6.03 -2.73 -36.64
C MET A 615 -7.44 -3.12 -36.19
N GLN A 616 -8.39 -2.18 -36.13
CA GLN A 616 -9.80 -2.50 -35.86
C GLN A 616 -10.38 -3.50 -36.86
N LYS A 617 -10.00 -3.41 -38.15
CA LYS A 617 -10.41 -4.37 -39.19
C LYS A 617 -9.80 -5.75 -38.96
N ALA A 618 -8.55 -5.84 -38.52
CA ALA A 618 -7.91 -7.10 -38.14
C ALA A 618 -8.58 -7.72 -36.91
N LEU A 619 -8.75 -6.94 -35.84
CA LEU A 619 -9.42 -7.35 -34.60
C LEU A 619 -10.87 -7.81 -34.85
N LYS A 620 -11.61 -7.13 -35.74
CA LYS A 620 -12.98 -7.52 -36.11
C LYS A 620 -13.04 -8.86 -36.85
N LYS A 621 -12.00 -9.22 -37.61
CA LYS A 621 -11.91 -10.47 -38.37
C LYS A 621 -11.41 -11.66 -37.54
N ALA A 622 -10.59 -11.40 -36.52
CA ALA A 622 -10.10 -12.44 -35.63
C ALA A 622 -11.23 -13.05 -34.79
N SER A 623 -11.04 -14.30 -34.37
CA SER A 623 -11.85 -14.91 -33.32
C SER A 623 -11.56 -14.21 -32.00
N LYS A 624 -12.59 -13.74 -31.30
CA LYS A 624 -12.49 -12.87 -30.12
C LYS A 624 -13.00 -13.58 -28.89
N GLN A 625 -12.40 -13.29 -27.75
CA GLN A 625 -12.85 -13.80 -26.46
C GLN A 625 -12.79 -12.70 -25.42
N LEU A 626 -13.78 -12.67 -24.52
CA LEU A 626 -13.74 -11.81 -23.35
C LEU A 626 -12.83 -12.43 -22.29
N LEU A 627 -12.08 -11.58 -21.61
CA LEU A 627 -11.32 -11.93 -20.43
C LEU A 627 -11.99 -11.31 -19.21
N GLU A 628 -12.21 -12.13 -18.18
CA GLU A 628 -12.68 -11.69 -16.87
C GLU A 628 -11.52 -11.61 -15.87
N PRO A 629 -11.55 -10.66 -14.93
CA PRO A 629 -10.58 -10.60 -13.86
C PRO A 629 -10.83 -11.73 -12.86
N LEU A 630 -9.79 -12.55 -12.66
CA LEU A 630 -9.74 -13.62 -11.68
C LEU A 630 -9.07 -13.09 -10.41
N MET A 631 -9.76 -13.25 -9.29
CA MET A 631 -9.27 -12.82 -7.99
C MET A 631 -8.67 -14.01 -7.23
N ASN A 632 -7.54 -13.77 -6.59
CA ASN A 632 -7.07 -14.63 -5.51
C ASN A 632 -7.86 -14.27 -4.26
N LEU A 633 -8.69 -15.21 -3.81
CA LEU A 633 -9.56 -15.08 -2.65
C LEU A 633 -9.02 -15.95 -1.53
N GLU A 634 -8.73 -15.33 -0.39
CA GLU A 634 -8.38 -16.04 0.83
C GLU A 634 -9.46 -15.78 1.88
N ILE A 635 -10.12 -16.83 2.38
CA ILE A 635 -11.16 -16.75 3.41
C ILE A 635 -10.71 -17.49 4.66
N THR A 636 -10.72 -16.83 5.81
CA THR A 636 -10.56 -17.49 7.11
C THR A 636 -11.93 -17.70 7.73
N VAL A 637 -12.29 -18.94 8.04
CA VAL A 637 -13.60 -19.33 8.59
C VAL A 637 -13.45 -20.44 9.64
N SER A 638 -14.32 -20.53 10.64
CA SER A 638 -14.32 -21.66 11.58
C SER A 638 -14.66 -23.00 10.91
N GLU A 639 -14.10 -24.09 11.43
CA GLU A 639 -14.27 -25.44 10.84
C GLU A 639 -15.75 -25.83 10.67
N ASP A 640 -16.61 -25.46 11.61
CA ASP A 640 -18.05 -25.74 11.59
C ASP A 640 -18.76 -25.09 10.39
N LEU A 641 -18.26 -23.95 9.92
CA LEU A 641 -18.87 -23.12 8.87
C LEU A 641 -18.17 -23.28 7.52
N LEU A 642 -17.08 -24.05 7.46
CA LEU A 642 -16.31 -24.30 6.23
C LEU A 642 -17.22 -24.82 5.11
N SER A 643 -18.07 -25.80 5.41
CA SER A 643 -18.94 -26.43 4.40
C SER A 643 -19.89 -25.45 3.71
N ALA A 644 -20.43 -24.48 4.46
CA ALA A 644 -21.31 -23.44 3.93
C ALA A 644 -20.54 -22.50 2.99
N VAL A 645 -19.32 -22.10 3.38
CA VAL A 645 -18.45 -21.25 2.55
C VAL A 645 -18.02 -21.98 1.27
N LEU A 646 -17.59 -23.24 1.36
CA LEU A 646 -17.22 -24.02 0.17
C LEU A 646 -18.40 -24.21 -0.80
N GLY A 647 -19.61 -24.41 -0.27
CA GLY A 647 -20.83 -24.50 -1.07
C GLY A 647 -21.14 -23.23 -1.84
N ASP A 648 -21.02 -22.07 -1.19
CA ASP A 648 -21.21 -20.77 -1.83
C ASP A 648 -20.11 -20.46 -2.87
N LEU A 649 -18.83 -20.76 -2.56
CA LEU A 649 -17.74 -20.61 -3.54
C LEU A 649 -17.94 -21.48 -4.79
N ALA A 650 -18.45 -22.70 -4.63
CA ALA A 650 -18.74 -23.57 -5.75
C ALA A 650 -19.85 -23.01 -6.65
N GLN A 651 -20.86 -22.33 -6.08
CA GLN A 651 -21.89 -21.62 -6.84
C GLN A 651 -21.32 -20.42 -7.59
N ARG A 652 -20.30 -19.77 -7.03
CA ARG A 652 -19.61 -18.59 -7.58
C ARG A 652 -18.47 -18.93 -8.55
N ARG A 653 -18.48 -20.13 -9.15
CA ARG A 653 -17.42 -20.58 -10.08
C ARG A 653 -16.01 -20.51 -9.47
N GLY A 654 -15.90 -20.57 -8.14
CA GLY A 654 -14.63 -20.53 -7.43
C GLY A 654 -13.89 -21.85 -7.52
N SER A 655 -12.62 -21.80 -7.91
CA SER A 655 -11.72 -22.94 -7.91
C SER A 655 -10.88 -22.92 -6.63
N ILE A 656 -11.15 -23.86 -5.73
CA ILE A 656 -10.38 -24.01 -4.50
C ILE A 656 -8.98 -24.53 -4.86
N GLN A 657 -7.96 -23.76 -4.53
CA GLN A 657 -6.57 -24.13 -4.74
C GLN A 657 -6.06 -24.91 -3.53
N GLU A 658 -6.33 -24.40 -2.33
CA GLU A 658 -5.83 -24.97 -1.09
C GLU A 658 -6.79 -24.71 0.07
N ILE A 659 -6.88 -25.68 0.99
CA ILE A 659 -7.54 -25.49 2.28
C ILE A 659 -6.51 -25.78 3.36
N GLN A 660 -6.07 -24.74 4.04
CA GLN A 660 -5.10 -24.81 5.12
C GLN A 660 -5.86 -24.85 6.46
N SER A 661 -5.37 -25.65 7.42
CA SER A 661 -5.91 -25.65 8.78
C SER A 661 -5.16 -24.65 9.66
N ARG A 662 -5.89 -23.85 10.42
CA ARG A 662 -5.42 -22.78 11.31
C ARG A 662 -6.12 -22.90 12.67
N GLN A 663 -5.64 -23.82 13.51
CA GLN A 663 -6.30 -24.25 14.77
C GLN A 663 -7.77 -24.63 14.55
N ASP A 664 -8.72 -23.92 15.19
CA ASP A 664 -10.17 -24.14 15.07
C ASP A 664 -10.77 -23.54 13.77
N ASN A 665 -9.95 -22.78 13.03
CA ASN A 665 -10.33 -22.15 11.77
C ASN A 665 -9.65 -22.84 10.58
N LYS A 666 -10.25 -22.67 9.40
CA LYS A 666 -9.80 -23.14 8.11
C LYS A 666 -9.60 -21.92 7.22
N VAL A 667 -8.48 -21.89 6.52
CA VAL A 667 -8.17 -20.86 5.53
C VAL A 667 -8.37 -21.49 4.15
N VAL A 668 -9.30 -20.93 3.38
CA VAL A 668 -9.62 -21.38 2.02
C VAL A 668 -8.98 -20.41 1.05
N VAL A 669 -8.04 -20.89 0.25
CA VAL A 669 -7.44 -20.15 -0.87
C VAL A 669 -8.13 -20.62 -2.14
N ALA A 670 -8.75 -19.71 -2.86
CA ALA A 670 -9.50 -19.99 -4.07
C ALA A 670 -9.25 -18.92 -5.14
N ALA A 671 -9.29 -19.33 -6.40
CA ALA A 671 -9.38 -18.41 -7.52
C ALA A 671 -10.86 -18.22 -7.89
N VAL A 672 -11.37 -16.99 -7.82
CA VAL A 672 -12.79 -16.69 -8.08
C VAL A 672 -12.93 -15.51 -9.04
N PRO A 673 -13.79 -15.60 -10.06
CA PRO A 673 -14.06 -14.47 -10.93
C PRO A 673 -14.65 -13.29 -10.15
N LEU A 674 -14.13 -12.07 -10.36
CA LEU A 674 -14.61 -10.88 -9.64
C LEU A 674 -16.10 -10.62 -9.86
N ALA A 675 -16.64 -11.06 -11.01
CA ALA A 675 -18.05 -10.94 -11.34
C ALA A 675 -18.98 -11.58 -10.31
N GLU A 676 -18.53 -12.67 -9.69
CA GLU A 676 -19.30 -13.42 -8.70
C GLU A 676 -19.09 -12.88 -7.28
N MET A 677 -18.18 -11.93 -7.08
CA MET A 677 -17.77 -11.43 -5.77
C MET A 677 -18.41 -10.09 -5.39
N MET A 678 -19.29 -9.52 -6.23
CA MET A 678 -20.03 -8.31 -5.87
C MET A 678 -20.89 -8.53 -4.62
N GLY A 679 -20.77 -7.65 -3.63
CA GLY A 679 -21.50 -7.77 -2.36
C GLY A 679 -21.12 -8.99 -1.51
N TYR A 680 -19.98 -9.65 -1.80
CA TYR A 680 -19.58 -10.88 -1.11
C TYR A 680 -19.38 -10.70 0.40
N SER A 681 -18.90 -9.52 0.83
CA SER A 681 -18.71 -9.20 2.24
C SER A 681 -19.99 -9.39 3.06
N THR A 682 -21.12 -8.92 2.55
CA THR A 682 -22.44 -9.05 3.20
C THR A 682 -22.90 -10.50 3.24
N VAL A 683 -22.71 -11.25 2.15
CA VAL A 683 -23.10 -12.66 2.06
C VAL A 683 -22.25 -13.52 2.99
N LEU A 684 -20.92 -13.37 2.95
CA LEU A 684 -20.00 -14.09 3.82
C LEU A 684 -20.29 -13.79 5.30
N ARG A 685 -20.55 -12.53 5.63
CA ARG A 685 -20.93 -12.13 7.00
C ARG A 685 -22.23 -12.81 7.43
N SER A 686 -23.24 -12.88 6.54
CA SER A 686 -24.49 -13.59 6.83
C SER A 686 -24.28 -15.09 7.00
N LEU A 687 -23.47 -15.72 6.15
CA LEU A 687 -23.20 -17.16 6.20
C LEU A 687 -22.42 -17.56 7.46
N THR A 688 -21.56 -16.67 7.94
CA THR A 688 -20.61 -16.99 9.02
C THR A 688 -20.96 -16.31 10.33
N SER A 689 -22.15 -15.68 10.41
CA SER A 689 -22.54 -14.82 11.55
C SER A 689 -21.51 -13.74 11.88
N GLY A 690 -20.75 -13.30 10.87
CA GLY A 690 -19.67 -12.32 10.95
C GLY A 690 -18.35 -12.79 11.55
N SER A 691 -18.16 -14.10 11.70
CA SER A 691 -16.89 -14.66 12.20
C SER A 691 -15.81 -14.82 11.13
N ALA A 692 -16.18 -14.88 9.83
CA ALA A 692 -15.22 -15.07 8.76
C ALA A 692 -14.68 -13.74 8.22
N THR A 693 -13.42 -13.78 7.82
CA THR A 693 -12.74 -12.68 7.13
C THR A 693 -12.29 -13.14 5.75
N PHE A 694 -12.24 -12.23 4.79
CA PHE A 694 -11.73 -12.53 3.46
C PHE A 694 -10.85 -11.41 2.92
N THR A 695 -9.98 -11.78 1.98
CA THR A 695 -9.15 -10.85 1.22
C THR A 695 -9.27 -11.17 -0.27
N LEU A 696 -9.21 -10.13 -1.10
CA LEU A 696 -9.31 -10.23 -2.55
C LEU A 696 -8.15 -9.47 -3.18
N GLU A 697 -7.37 -10.16 -4.01
CA GLU A 697 -6.29 -9.56 -4.80
C GLU A 697 -6.45 -9.97 -6.26
N LEU A 698 -6.20 -9.06 -7.22
CA LEU A 698 -6.25 -9.41 -8.63
C LEU A 698 -5.09 -10.38 -8.95
N ALA A 699 -5.43 -11.59 -9.38
CA ALA A 699 -4.43 -12.60 -9.75
C ALA A 699 -4.03 -12.46 -11.23
N SER A 700 -5.02 -12.54 -12.12
CA SER A 700 -4.82 -12.52 -13.56
C SER A 700 -6.12 -12.26 -14.29
N TYR A 701 -6.03 -12.07 -15.60
CA TYR A 701 -7.20 -12.13 -16.48
C TYR A 701 -7.32 -13.53 -17.08
N GLN A 702 -8.52 -14.11 -17.02
CA GLN A 702 -8.81 -15.42 -17.56
C GLN A 702 -9.82 -15.32 -18.69
N ALA A 703 -9.64 -16.16 -19.70
CA ALA A 703 -10.57 -16.31 -20.81
C ALA A 703 -11.93 -16.84 -20.34
N MET A 704 -12.99 -16.07 -20.61
CA MET A 704 -14.35 -16.39 -20.21
C MET A 704 -14.91 -17.52 -21.07
N ASN A 705 -15.70 -18.41 -20.45
CA ASN A 705 -16.41 -19.46 -21.17
C ASN A 705 -17.43 -18.86 -22.16
N ILE A 706 -17.66 -19.55 -23.29
CA ILE A 706 -18.55 -19.07 -24.36
C ILE A 706 -19.98 -18.79 -23.86
N GLN A 707 -20.48 -19.63 -22.95
CA GLN A 707 -21.82 -19.46 -22.35
C GLN A 707 -21.93 -18.15 -21.56
N GLU A 708 -20.96 -17.88 -20.68
CA GLU A 708 -20.91 -16.66 -19.86
C GLU A 708 -20.68 -15.42 -20.71
N GLN A 709 -19.80 -15.51 -21.72
CA GLN A 709 -19.59 -14.44 -22.68
C GLN A 709 -20.89 -14.07 -23.39
N ASN A 710 -21.68 -15.06 -23.82
CA ASN A 710 -22.98 -14.81 -24.45
C ASN A 710 -24.00 -14.23 -23.46
N ALA A 711 -24.04 -14.71 -22.21
CA ALA A 711 -24.91 -14.17 -21.17
C ALA A 711 -24.59 -12.69 -20.88
N LEU A 712 -23.30 -12.34 -20.81
CA LEU A 712 -22.86 -10.96 -20.62
C LEU A 712 -23.21 -10.08 -21.82
N LEU A 713 -23.03 -10.57 -23.04
CA LEU A 713 -23.43 -9.87 -24.28
C LEU A 713 -24.95 -9.62 -24.31
N GLN A 714 -25.77 -10.58 -23.88
CA GLN A 714 -27.22 -10.43 -23.78
C GLN A 714 -27.62 -9.40 -22.73
N LYS A 715 -27.02 -9.49 -21.53
CA LYS A 715 -27.28 -8.55 -20.43
C LYS A 715 -26.98 -7.11 -20.81
N ARG A 716 -25.92 -6.88 -21.60
CA ARG A 716 -25.51 -5.53 -22.05
C ARG A 716 -26.25 -5.02 -23.28
N SER A 717 -26.74 -5.92 -24.14
CA SER A 717 -27.58 -5.54 -25.28
C SER A 717 -29.05 -5.27 -24.91
N GLY A 718 -29.43 -5.48 -23.64
CA GLY A 718 -30.80 -5.25 -23.15
C GLY A 718 -31.81 -6.30 -23.63
N LEU A 719 -31.36 -7.34 -24.33
CA LEU A 719 -32.17 -8.47 -24.78
C LEU A 719 -32.25 -9.51 -23.66
N VAL A 720 -33.03 -9.22 -22.62
CA VAL A 720 -33.46 -10.26 -21.68
C VAL A 720 -34.54 -11.07 -22.40
N MET A 721 -34.21 -12.30 -22.83
CA MET A 721 -35.23 -13.29 -23.15
C MET A 721 -35.96 -13.61 -21.85
N LEU A 722 -37.20 -13.12 -21.71
CA LEU A 722 -38.17 -13.71 -20.80
C LEU A 722 -38.36 -15.17 -21.26
N THR A 723 -37.72 -16.11 -20.57
CA THR A 723 -38.06 -17.52 -20.66
C THR A 723 -38.67 -17.95 -19.35
N GLU A 724 -39.86 -18.55 -19.50
CA GLU A 724 -40.87 -18.98 -18.52
C GLU A 724 -40.36 -19.89 -17.40
#